data_AF-A0AAF0TRU2-F1
#
_entry.id   AF-A0AAF0TRU2-F1
#
_cell.length_a   1.000
_cell.length_b   1.000
_cell.length_c   1.000
_cell.angle_alpha   90.00
_cell.angle_beta   90.00
_cell.angle_gamma   90.00
#
_symmetry.space_group_name_H-M   'P 1'
#
loop_
_entity.id
_entity.type
_entity.pdbx_description
1 polymer ?
#
loop_
_entity_poly.entity_id
_entity_poly.type
_entity_poly.pdbx_seq_one_letter_code
_entity_poly.pdbx_strand_id
1 'polypeptide(L)'
;MEKHIFLLILLLVIQYYSVASSKETDQQALLLFQNLITSPNHFLANNWTKNTSFCTWFGVTCSPKRQRVVALTLPNLQLQGTISPSLANLSFLSVLNLENNSFHGGIPYGIGHMPRLRVIDVKNNQLNGSIPTSLFQNRRVQVISLGFNELSGEMWRGPWYVPELRVLNLRNNSLTGIIPPSVGNATKLLNFSLFGNRFSGNIPREIGNLSQLAEMSLTDNQLTGSIPVELFNISSLLSIHLRYNSLSGPLLLDQGNIVSNLEHLSISFNQISGCILSNICQLTELKVLSIAYNNITGEISRNIDCLSKLEMFLIGVNPIKGTIPTSLGNISTLQYLYCGENHIVGKIPPELGKLSKLRQLVILDNSNLIGQIPEAIFNISSLEVIDFSFNNLLGRIPTTTGLHLPNVKELSLAVNQLEGEIPLFITNASKLELLELNENFLTGTIPTNLGNLRELRALLLHTNQLTNEPRERELLFFNSLADCKMLKYLLVGSNLLNGVLPNSIGNLSSTIQNFYIGDAHINGLIPTGISNLSGLMTLDFQGNNLAGSIPPEIGKLKQLQGLYLTNNKVQGHVPEAVCHLSNLVQLFLNGNELSGLIPECLGNLSMLQKLYLGSNKFSSKFPLSLWKMSGLLYLSVSRNSIEGEVPSDIGELKAIVGLYLCSNHFSSVIPTRFGELQNLQYLDLSNNSFFGRIPLSFANLISLEILNLSLNSLSGTIPKSLEKLSYLKNINVSFNDLEGEIPSGGVFANSTLQSFLENKGLCGMHILEIPACAINNPGKQSNLKEVLLKIVTPVVISSFLIFLLVSILIMIRQKKGKSKDVEKVLEIGTHQLVSYHEIQRATNNFDESNLIGEGSSGSVYKGTLFGGTAVAIKVLDLEIEQVCKRFDTECKVMRNVRHRNLVSVITTCSSDYIRAFVLQFMPNGSLENWLYREDLHLNLHQRVTVMLDAAMAVEYLHHGHVTPIVHCDLKPANILLDEDMVAHVGDFGISKILAISKSMAYTETLGTLGYISPEYGSEGIVSASGDVYSYGIMLMEVLTKRRPRDEDICNENLDLRKWITQSFSGSMMDVVDANLFSEEEQITSKSEMCIASMMELALDCTKETPESRITMKEVVKRLNKINNKFLET
;
A
#
# COMPACT_ATOMS: atom_id res chain seq x y z
N MET A 1 -96.23 14.86 11.25
CA MET A 1 -95.13 14.20 10.54
C MET A 1 -93.93 14.10 11.47
N GLU A 2 -93.88 13.10 12.33
CA GLU A 2 -93.28 11.81 11.97
C GLU A 2 -91.80 11.76 12.39
N LYS A 3 -91.40 11.26 13.56
CA LYS A 3 -91.96 10.13 14.34
C LYS A 3 -92.36 8.88 13.53
N HIS A 4 -92.49 8.94 12.20
CA HIS A 4 -92.44 7.80 11.28
C HIS A 4 -91.14 7.79 10.49
N ILE A 5 -90.36 8.87 10.36
CA ILE A 5 -89.00 8.73 9.79
C ILE A 5 -88.07 8.07 10.81
N PHE A 6 -88.14 8.48 12.09
CA PHE A 6 -87.36 7.82 13.15
C PHE A 6 -87.87 6.40 13.43
N LEU A 7 -89.18 6.11 13.24
CA LEU A 7 -89.71 4.74 13.29
C LEU A 7 -89.43 3.94 12.02
N LEU A 8 -89.33 4.55 10.82
CA LEU A 8 -88.99 3.86 9.57
C LEU A 8 -87.51 3.50 9.53
N ILE A 9 -86.63 4.35 10.06
CA ILE A 9 -85.21 4.02 10.16
C ILE A 9 -85.01 2.98 11.29
N LEU A 10 -85.80 3.04 12.38
CA LEU A 10 -85.86 1.96 13.35
C LEU A 10 -86.43 0.66 12.74
N LEU A 11 -87.43 0.74 11.86
CA LEU A 11 -88.05 -0.41 11.17
C LEU A 11 -87.13 -1.00 10.09
N LEU A 12 -86.29 -0.20 9.43
CA LEU A 12 -85.29 -0.67 8.46
C LEU A 12 -84.02 -1.19 9.12
N VAL A 13 -83.64 -0.67 10.29
CA VAL A 13 -82.56 -1.25 11.11
C VAL A 13 -83.03 -2.51 11.86
N ILE A 14 -84.34 -2.74 11.98
CA ILE A 14 -84.92 -3.96 12.56
C ILE A 14 -85.18 -5.06 11.51
N GLN A 15 -85.10 -4.79 10.20
CA GLN A 15 -85.48 -5.79 9.18
C GLN A 15 -84.35 -6.61 8.53
N TYR A 16 -83.10 -6.56 9.03
CA TYR A 16 -82.11 -7.59 8.71
C TYR A 16 -81.21 -7.96 9.89
N TYR A 17 -81.80 -8.04 11.09
CA TYR A 17 -81.33 -9.00 12.09
C TYR A 17 -81.84 -10.39 11.69
N SER A 18 -81.23 -11.01 10.68
CA SER A 18 -81.13 -12.47 10.73
C SER A 18 -80.08 -12.76 11.80
N VAL A 19 -80.54 -13.04 13.02
CA VAL A 19 -79.74 -13.70 14.03
C VAL A 19 -79.42 -15.10 13.50
N ALA A 20 -78.39 -15.17 12.65
CA ALA A 20 -77.58 -16.36 12.60
C ALA A 20 -77.02 -16.55 14.01
N SER A 21 -77.12 -17.76 14.56
CA SER A 21 -76.56 -18.10 15.86
C SER A 21 -75.14 -17.54 15.95
N SER A 22 -74.75 -16.90 17.06
CA SER A 22 -73.38 -16.36 17.23
C SER A 22 -72.26 -17.43 17.11
N LYS A 23 -72.62 -18.71 16.98
CA LYS A 23 -71.75 -19.83 16.62
C LYS A 23 -71.60 -20.00 15.09
N GLU A 24 -72.65 -19.74 14.31
CA GLU A 24 -72.64 -19.77 12.84
C GLU A 24 -71.69 -18.70 12.28
N THR A 25 -71.59 -17.54 12.94
CA THR A 25 -70.65 -16.47 12.53
C THR A 25 -69.18 -16.87 12.65
N ASP A 26 -68.81 -17.64 13.69
CA ASP A 26 -67.42 -18.09 13.89
C ASP A 26 -67.06 -19.18 12.87
N GLN A 27 -67.95 -20.16 12.68
CA GLN A 27 -67.77 -21.22 11.69
C GLN A 27 -67.62 -20.65 10.27
N GLN A 28 -68.47 -19.68 9.90
CA GLN A 28 -68.41 -19.03 8.58
C GLN A 28 -67.11 -18.24 8.40
N ALA A 29 -66.66 -17.50 9.42
CA ALA A 29 -65.41 -16.75 9.36
C ALA A 29 -64.19 -17.65 9.12
N LEU A 30 -64.15 -18.82 9.79
CA LEU A 30 -63.09 -19.82 9.63
C LEU A 30 -63.14 -20.52 8.27
N LEU A 31 -64.32 -20.88 7.75
CA LEU A 31 -64.44 -21.47 6.40
C LEU A 31 -64.05 -20.47 5.30
N LEU A 32 -64.40 -19.19 5.45
CA LEU A 32 -63.94 -18.14 4.53
C LEU A 32 -62.42 -17.96 4.58
N PHE A 33 -61.80 -18.11 5.75
CA PHE A 33 -60.35 -18.11 5.89
C PHE A 33 -59.72 -19.33 5.21
N GLN A 34 -60.23 -20.53 5.46
CA GLN A 34 -59.78 -21.77 4.82
C GLN A 34 -59.81 -21.69 3.28
N ASN A 35 -60.86 -21.09 2.70
CA ASN A 35 -60.99 -20.95 1.24
C ASN A 35 -59.87 -20.12 0.58
N LEU A 36 -59.18 -19.26 1.34
CA LEU A 36 -58.07 -18.45 0.85
C LEU A 36 -56.70 -19.10 1.10
N ILE A 37 -56.67 -20.34 1.61
CA ILE A 37 -55.46 -21.02 2.07
C ILE A 37 -55.33 -22.39 1.42
N THR A 38 -54.12 -22.70 0.98
CA THR A 38 -53.73 -24.02 0.52
C THR A 38 -52.81 -24.65 1.58
N SER A 39 -53.13 -25.88 2.01
CA SER A 39 -52.32 -26.67 2.94
C SER A 39 -51.73 -27.90 2.22
N PRO A 40 -50.53 -28.38 2.58
CA PRO A 40 -50.00 -29.64 2.07
C PRO A 40 -51.01 -30.79 2.21
N ASN A 41 -51.18 -31.63 1.18
CA ASN A 41 -52.15 -32.74 1.16
C ASN A 41 -53.61 -32.34 1.48
N HIS A 42 -53.97 -31.05 1.41
CA HIS A 42 -55.29 -30.52 1.74
C HIS A 42 -55.82 -30.92 3.14
N PHE A 43 -54.93 -31.16 4.12
CA PHE A 43 -55.36 -31.65 5.44
C PHE A 43 -56.32 -30.68 6.17
N LEU A 44 -56.15 -29.36 6.00
CA LEU A 44 -57.08 -28.38 6.58
C LEU A 44 -58.46 -28.44 5.92
N ALA A 45 -58.53 -28.69 4.60
CA ALA A 45 -59.79 -28.88 3.86
C ALA A 45 -60.60 -30.08 4.40
N ASN A 46 -59.89 -31.17 4.71
CA ASN A 46 -60.49 -32.40 5.22
C ASN A 46 -60.89 -32.29 6.69
N ASN A 47 -60.19 -31.48 7.49
CA ASN A 47 -60.45 -31.34 8.92
C ASN A 47 -61.58 -30.33 9.21
N TRP A 48 -61.57 -29.17 8.57
CA TRP A 48 -62.55 -28.11 8.82
C TRP A 48 -63.74 -28.27 7.86
N THR A 49 -64.72 -29.09 8.26
CA THR A 49 -65.91 -29.38 7.46
C THR A 49 -67.18 -28.87 8.12
N LYS A 50 -68.20 -28.51 7.34
CA LYS A 50 -69.48 -27.98 7.85
C LYS A 50 -70.21 -28.91 8.83
N ASN A 51 -69.92 -30.22 8.76
CA ASN A 51 -70.64 -31.26 9.52
C ASN A 51 -70.02 -31.55 10.89
N THR A 52 -68.85 -31.00 11.21
CA THR A 52 -68.20 -31.15 12.53
C THR A 52 -68.17 -29.83 13.29
N SER A 53 -68.09 -29.91 14.63
CA SER A 53 -67.97 -28.71 15.46
C SER A 53 -66.66 -28.00 15.19
N PHE A 54 -66.70 -26.69 14.91
CA PHE A 54 -65.46 -25.92 14.69
C PHE A 54 -64.56 -25.86 15.92
N CYS A 55 -65.07 -26.16 17.12
CA CYS A 55 -64.26 -26.24 18.33
C CYS A 55 -63.39 -27.49 18.43
N THR A 56 -63.59 -28.48 17.54
CA THR A 56 -62.72 -29.66 17.41
C THR A 56 -61.79 -29.58 16.21
N TRP A 57 -61.81 -28.47 15.47
CA TRP A 57 -60.97 -28.27 14.30
C TRP A 57 -59.51 -28.06 14.70
N PHE A 58 -58.61 -28.60 13.89
CA PHE A 58 -57.16 -28.48 14.08
C PHE A 58 -56.76 -27.01 14.14
N GLY A 59 -56.03 -26.64 15.19
CA GLY A 59 -55.58 -25.27 15.43
C GLY A 59 -56.64 -24.30 15.96
N VAL A 60 -57.90 -24.73 16.16
CA VAL A 60 -58.98 -23.90 16.70
C VAL A 60 -59.22 -24.22 18.17
N THR A 61 -59.19 -23.21 19.03
CA THR A 61 -59.57 -23.34 20.45
C THR A 61 -60.79 -22.50 20.75
N CYS A 62 -61.76 -23.07 21.45
CA CYS A 62 -62.99 -22.38 21.85
C CYS A 62 -63.07 -22.11 23.36
N SER A 63 -63.83 -21.08 23.72
CA SER A 63 -64.17 -20.81 25.12
C SER A 63 -65.02 -21.94 25.71
N PRO A 64 -64.72 -22.47 26.91
CA PRO A 64 -65.44 -23.62 27.48
C PRO A 64 -66.96 -23.39 27.63
N LYS A 65 -67.35 -22.20 28.10
CA LYS A 65 -68.75 -21.89 28.42
C LYS A 65 -69.59 -21.42 27.23
N ARG A 66 -69.00 -20.66 26.30
CA ARG A 66 -69.73 -19.99 25.22
C ARG A 66 -69.52 -20.63 23.85
N GLN A 67 -68.58 -21.58 23.74
CA GLN A 67 -68.24 -22.27 22.49
C GLN A 67 -67.96 -21.27 21.34
N ARG A 68 -67.18 -20.23 21.64
CA ARG A 68 -66.72 -19.18 20.72
C ARG A 68 -65.22 -19.30 20.52
N VAL A 69 -64.71 -19.02 19.32
CA VAL A 69 -63.28 -19.14 19.02
C VAL A 69 -62.48 -18.13 19.84
N VAL A 70 -61.48 -18.60 20.60
CA VAL A 70 -60.58 -17.78 21.43
C VAL A 70 -59.13 -17.84 20.97
N ALA A 71 -58.73 -18.90 20.27
CA ALA A 71 -57.41 -18.97 19.64
C ALA A 71 -57.48 -19.66 18.28
N LEU A 72 -56.71 -19.14 17.34
CA LEU A 72 -56.40 -19.77 16.06
C LEU A 72 -54.88 -19.87 15.95
N THR A 73 -54.37 -21.10 16.04
CA THR A 73 -52.93 -21.40 16.12
C THR A 73 -52.55 -22.43 15.06
N LEU A 74 -51.91 -21.97 13.99
CA LEU A 74 -51.51 -22.77 12.82
C LEU A 74 -50.02 -22.57 12.45
N PRO A 75 -49.05 -22.68 13.37
CA PRO A 75 -47.65 -22.42 13.07
C PRO A 75 -46.94 -23.62 12.40
N ASN A 76 -45.93 -23.36 11.54
CA ASN A 76 -45.05 -24.37 10.95
C ASN A 76 -45.75 -25.41 10.05
N LEU A 77 -46.73 -25.00 9.26
CA LEU A 77 -47.58 -25.92 8.49
C LEU A 77 -47.42 -25.78 6.96
N GLN A 78 -46.49 -24.92 6.51
CA GLN A 78 -46.27 -24.60 5.09
C GLN A 78 -47.55 -24.12 4.39
N LEU A 79 -48.42 -23.41 5.11
CA LEU A 79 -49.66 -22.88 4.56
C LEU A 79 -49.37 -21.73 3.60
N GLN A 80 -50.01 -21.76 2.42
CA GLN A 80 -49.90 -20.72 1.40
C GLN A 80 -51.24 -20.01 1.24
N GLY A 81 -51.25 -18.71 0.96
CA GLY A 81 -52.47 -17.94 0.74
C GLY A 81 -52.44 -16.56 1.38
N THR A 82 -53.62 -15.97 1.59
CA THR A 82 -53.76 -14.64 2.20
C THR A 82 -54.52 -14.70 3.52
N ILE A 83 -54.26 -13.74 4.42
CA ILE A 83 -55.01 -13.63 5.68
C ILE A 83 -56.39 -13.05 5.38
N SER A 84 -57.45 -13.86 5.52
CA SER A 84 -58.82 -13.40 5.24
C SER A 84 -59.26 -12.27 6.18
N PRO A 85 -59.84 -11.18 5.65
CA PRO A 85 -60.51 -10.15 6.46
C PRO A 85 -61.66 -10.70 7.31
N SER A 86 -62.27 -11.83 6.92
CA SER A 86 -63.36 -12.47 7.67
C SER A 86 -62.94 -12.90 9.08
N LEU A 87 -61.64 -13.08 9.34
CA LEU A 87 -61.14 -13.38 10.69
C LEU A 87 -61.48 -12.28 11.70
N ALA A 88 -61.67 -11.02 11.26
CA ALA A 88 -62.10 -9.93 12.13
C ALA A 88 -63.49 -10.15 12.74
N ASN A 89 -64.31 -11.06 12.18
CA ASN A 89 -65.63 -11.40 12.72
C ASN A 89 -65.55 -12.33 13.95
N LEU A 90 -64.38 -12.90 14.27
CA LEU A 90 -64.16 -13.74 15.44
C LEU A 90 -64.06 -12.89 16.71
N SER A 91 -65.19 -12.36 17.18
CA SER A 91 -65.28 -11.39 18.29
C SER A 91 -64.68 -11.84 19.64
N PHE A 92 -64.43 -13.14 19.82
CA PHE A 92 -63.83 -13.71 21.03
C PHE A 92 -62.34 -14.03 20.89
N LEU A 93 -61.78 -13.88 19.69
CA LEU A 93 -60.40 -14.25 19.39
C LEU A 93 -59.42 -13.43 20.24
N SER A 94 -58.57 -14.15 20.96
CA SER A 94 -57.53 -13.60 21.82
C SER A 94 -56.13 -13.88 21.29
N VAL A 95 -55.94 -14.98 20.55
CA VAL A 95 -54.64 -15.39 20.01
C VAL A 95 -54.81 -15.73 18.53
N LEU A 96 -54.06 -15.06 17.68
CA LEU A 96 -53.86 -15.39 16.27
C LEU A 96 -52.38 -15.71 16.07
N ASN A 97 -52.06 -16.97 15.81
CA ASN A 97 -50.70 -17.42 15.53
C ASN A 97 -50.67 -18.15 14.18
N LEU A 98 -50.03 -17.55 13.18
CA LEU A 98 -49.81 -18.09 11.83
C LEU A 98 -48.32 -18.14 11.48
N GLU A 99 -47.44 -18.17 12.49
CA GLU A 99 -45.99 -18.12 12.32
C GLU A 99 -45.43 -19.22 11.40
N ASN A 100 -44.36 -18.90 10.68
CA ASN A 100 -43.56 -19.86 9.90
C ASN A 100 -44.40 -20.63 8.88
N ASN A 101 -44.99 -19.88 7.96
CA ASN A 101 -45.77 -20.38 6.83
C ASN A 101 -45.36 -19.58 5.58
N SER A 102 -46.21 -19.56 4.56
CA SER A 102 -46.01 -18.85 3.31
C SER A 102 -47.21 -17.96 2.98
N PHE A 103 -47.78 -17.31 4.01
CA PHE A 103 -48.84 -16.32 3.82
C PHE A 103 -48.28 -15.07 3.13
N HIS A 104 -48.98 -14.57 2.12
CA HIS A 104 -48.64 -13.34 1.40
C HIS A 104 -49.82 -12.35 1.41
N GLY A 105 -49.60 -11.16 0.86
CA GLY A 105 -50.57 -10.06 0.89
C GLY A 105 -50.56 -9.28 2.21
N GLY A 106 -51.48 -8.31 2.33
CA GLY A 106 -51.55 -7.40 3.48
C GLY A 106 -52.25 -7.99 4.70
N ILE A 107 -51.88 -7.49 5.88
CA ILE A 107 -52.58 -7.78 7.13
C ILE A 107 -53.93 -7.02 7.14
N PRO A 108 -55.09 -7.69 7.28
CA PRO A 108 -56.38 -7.01 7.24
C PRO A 108 -56.57 -5.98 8.35
N TYR A 109 -57.02 -4.77 7.98
CA TYR A 109 -57.23 -3.65 8.91
C TYR A 109 -58.19 -3.94 10.08
N GLY A 110 -59.18 -4.82 9.85
CA GLY A 110 -60.17 -5.23 10.85
C GLY A 110 -59.57 -6.00 12.03
N ILE A 111 -58.40 -6.64 11.87
CA ILE A 111 -57.76 -7.42 12.94
C ILE A 111 -57.43 -6.54 14.16
N GLY A 112 -56.97 -5.30 13.94
CA GLY A 112 -56.67 -4.37 15.03
C GLY A 112 -57.90 -3.94 15.84
N HIS A 113 -59.11 -4.07 15.31
CA HIS A 113 -60.36 -3.71 15.99
C HIS A 113 -60.95 -4.86 16.82
N MET A 114 -60.34 -6.04 16.82
CA MET A 114 -60.85 -7.17 17.58
C MET A 114 -60.79 -6.89 19.09
N PRO A 115 -61.94 -6.96 19.81
CA PRO A 115 -62.07 -6.41 21.16
C PRO A 115 -61.35 -7.23 22.24
N ARG A 116 -60.88 -8.43 21.90
CA ARG A 116 -60.23 -9.36 22.84
C ARG A 116 -58.83 -9.80 22.40
N LEU A 117 -58.34 -9.32 21.26
CA LEU A 117 -57.04 -9.71 20.74
C LEU A 117 -55.94 -9.36 21.74
N ARG A 118 -55.10 -10.35 22.06
CA ARG A 118 -53.92 -10.22 22.92
C ARG A 118 -52.65 -10.54 22.18
N VAL A 119 -52.67 -11.53 21.29
CA VAL A 119 -51.49 -11.97 20.55
C VAL A 119 -51.81 -12.01 19.07
N ILE A 120 -51.01 -11.31 18.27
CA ILE A 120 -50.90 -11.50 16.83
C ILE A 120 -49.45 -11.89 16.53
N ASP A 121 -49.24 -13.15 16.14
CA ASP A 121 -47.94 -13.64 15.68
C ASP A 121 -48.09 -14.20 14.27
N VAL A 122 -47.55 -13.46 13.31
CA VAL A 122 -47.53 -13.83 11.89
C VAL A 122 -46.11 -13.76 11.32
N LYS A 123 -45.10 -13.89 12.20
CA LYS A 123 -43.69 -13.79 11.81
C LYS A 123 -43.27 -14.93 10.87
N ASN A 124 -42.23 -14.68 10.08
CA ASN A 124 -41.68 -15.63 9.11
C ASN A 124 -42.73 -16.07 8.07
N ASN A 125 -43.18 -15.11 7.27
CA ASN A 125 -44.11 -15.28 6.16
C ASN A 125 -43.67 -14.35 5.00
N GLN A 126 -44.52 -14.17 3.99
CA GLN A 126 -44.31 -13.30 2.82
C GLN A 126 -45.30 -12.12 2.82
N LEU A 127 -45.75 -11.68 4.00
CA LEU A 127 -46.76 -10.62 4.12
C LEU A 127 -46.18 -9.29 3.67
N ASN A 128 -46.94 -8.50 2.91
CA ASN A 128 -46.49 -7.23 2.35
C ASN A 128 -47.47 -6.08 2.65
N GLY A 129 -47.16 -4.88 2.18
CA GLY A 129 -47.95 -3.68 2.46
C GLY A 129 -47.75 -3.13 3.88
N SER A 130 -48.59 -2.18 4.28
CA SER A 130 -48.43 -1.43 5.54
C SER A 130 -48.97 -2.15 6.76
N ILE A 131 -48.33 -1.94 7.91
CA ILE A 131 -48.84 -2.37 9.21
C ILE A 131 -50.17 -1.64 9.51
N PRO A 132 -51.28 -2.34 9.80
CA PRO A 132 -52.53 -1.70 10.15
C PRO A 132 -52.42 -0.80 11.38
N THR A 133 -52.74 0.48 11.21
CA THR A 133 -52.66 1.48 12.28
C THR A 133 -53.57 1.16 13.46
N SER A 134 -54.66 0.43 13.21
CA SER A 134 -55.60 -0.09 14.22
C SER A 134 -54.94 -0.99 15.27
N LEU A 135 -53.83 -1.67 14.95
CA LEU A 135 -53.09 -2.47 15.92
C LEU A 135 -52.50 -1.60 17.06
N PHE A 136 -52.12 -0.36 16.76
CA PHE A 136 -51.59 0.60 17.73
C PHE A 136 -52.69 1.35 18.51
N GLN A 137 -53.96 1.02 18.29
CA GLN A 137 -55.12 1.54 19.02
C GLN A 137 -55.84 0.45 19.83
N ASN A 138 -55.34 -0.79 19.81
CA ASN A 138 -55.97 -1.92 20.49
C ASN A 138 -55.63 -1.93 21.99
N ARG A 139 -56.66 -1.79 22.84
CA ARG A 139 -56.50 -1.66 24.30
C ARG A 139 -55.98 -2.92 25.01
N ARG A 140 -55.98 -4.08 24.34
CA ARG A 140 -55.71 -5.38 24.97
C ARG A 140 -54.55 -6.15 24.36
N VAL A 141 -54.02 -5.70 23.22
CA VAL A 141 -52.91 -6.38 22.56
C VAL A 141 -51.68 -6.34 23.46
N GLN A 142 -51.04 -7.50 23.59
CA GLN A 142 -49.85 -7.75 24.40
C GLN A 142 -48.65 -8.09 23.54
N VAL A 143 -48.85 -8.78 22.42
CA VAL A 143 -47.79 -9.20 21.51
C VAL A 143 -48.19 -8.85 20.08
N ILE A 144 -47.34 -8.06 19.42
CA ILE A 144 -47.37 -7.81 17.98
C ILE A 144 -46.06 -8.33 17.41
N SER A 145 -46.13 -9.46 16.71
CA SER A 145 -44.97 -10.14 16.13
C SER A 145 -45.17 -10.33 14.62
N LEU A 146 -44.53 -9.44 13.85
CA LEU A 146 -44.66 -9.34 12.39
C LEU A 146 -43.30 -9.49 11.66
N GLY A 147 -42.24 -9.88 12.39
CA GLY A 147 -40.88 -9.93 11.82
C GLY A 147 -40.69 -10.97 10.71
N PHE A 148 -39.64 -10.83 9.91
CA PHE A 148 -39.34 -11.66 8.73
C PHE A 148 -40.53 -11.75 7.78
N ASN A 149 -40.88 -10.60 7.21
CA ASN A 149 -41.92 -10.44 6.19
C ASN A 149 -41.44 -9.37 5.18
N GLU A 150 -42.30 -9.01 4.23
CA GLU A 150 -42.08 -7.97 3.22
C GLU A 150 -42.90 -6.70 3.51
N LEU A 151 -43.23 -6.45 4.78
CA LEU A 151 -44.04 -5.28 5.17
C LEU A 151 -43.28 -3.99 4.87
N SER A 152 -43.98 -2.98 4.41
CA SER A 152 -43.40 -1.71 3.96
C SER A 152 -44.21 -0.50 4.43
N GLY A 153 -43.69 0.70 4.19
CA GLY A 153 -44.28 1.95 4.68
C GLY A 153 -43.88 2.26 6.12
N GLU A 154 -44.53 3.27 6.68
CA GLU A 154 -44.14 3.83 7.98
C GLU A 154 -44.93 3.26 9.16
N MET A 155 -44.33 3.35 10.35
CA MET A 155 -45.06 3.13 11.60
C MET A 155 -46.09 4.25 11.85
N TRP A 156 -47.16 3.91 12.57
CA TRP A 156 -48.21 4.88 12.91
C TRP A 156 -47.67 6.00 13.80
N ARG A 157 -47.69 7.23 13.26
CA ARG A 157 -47.21 8.45 13.94
C ARG A 157 -48.20 9.04 14.95
N GLY A 158 -49.49 8.66 14.88
CA GLY A 158 -50.51 9.14 15.80
C GLY A 158 -50.33 8.62 17.23
N PRO A 159 -51.24 8.98 18.16
CA PRO A 159 -51.16 8.53 19.55
C PRO A 159 -51.34 7.01 19.63
N TRP A 160 -50.44 6.37 20.37
CA TRP A 160 -50.53 4.94 20.69
C TRP A 160 -51.44 4.74 21.89
N TYR A 161 -52.40 3.83 21.77
CA TYR A 161 -53.34 3.46 22.83
C TYR A 161 -53.29 1.95 23.09
N VAL A 162 -52.11 1.48 23.49
CA VAL A 162 -51.77 0.06 23.68
C VAL A 162 -51.18 -0.21 25.09
N PRO A 163 -51.97 -0.01 26.16
CA PRO A 163 -51.47 -0.04 27.55
C PRO A 163 -51.01 -1.43 28.01
N GLU A 164 -51.33 -2.48 27.27
CA GLU A 164 -50.97 -3.87 27.60
C GLU A 164 -49.84 -4.43 26.72
N LEU A 165 -49.29 -3.65 25.78
CA LEU A 165 -48.28 -4.13 24.84
C LEU A 165 -46.97 -4.44 25.57
N ARG A 166 -46.48 -5.67 25.42
CA ARG A 166 -45.26 -6.21 26.04
C ARG A 166 -44.19 -6.56 25.01
N VAL A 167 -44.57 -6.96 23.80
CA VAL A 167 -43.63 -7.32 22.74
C VAL A 167 -44.04 -6.66 21.44
N LEU A 168 -43.11 -5.92 20.85
CA LEU A 168 -43.22 -5.39 19.50
C LEU A 168 -42.02 -5.86 18.69
N ASN A 169 -42.25 -6.82 17.79
CA ASN A 169 -41.23 -7.40 16.93
C ASN A 169 -41.57 -7.15 15.46
N LEU A 170 -40.84 -6.24 14.84
CA LEU A 170 -40.98 -5.85 13.43
C LEU A 170 -39.71 -6.13 12.61
N ARG A 171 -38.79 -6.93 13.15
CA ARG A 171 -37.47 -7.16 12.55
C ARG A 171 -37.52 -7.73 11.13
N ASN A 172 -36.54 -7.44 10.29
CA ASN A 172 -36.40 -7.92 8.91
C ASN A 172 -37.68 -7.74 8.10
N ASN A 173 -37.96 -6.47 7.78
CA ASN A 173 -39.02 -6.02 6.89
C ASN A 173 -38.46 -4.88 6.00
N SER A 174 -39.32 -4.24 5.21
CA SER A 174 -38.99 -3.06 4.40
C SER A 174 -39.61 -1.77 4.96
N LEU A 175 -39.74 -1.66 6.28
CA LEU A 175 -40.35 -0.50 6.93
C LEU A 175 -39.44 0.73 6.84
N THR A 176 -40.06 1.90 6.64
CA THR A 176 -39.38 3.20 6.48
C THR A 176 -39.91 4.23 7.48
N GLY A 177 -39.44 5.47 7.37
CA GLY A 177 -39.89 6.57 8.21
C GLY A 177 -39.11 6.67 9.53
N ILE A 178 -39.66 7.39 10.49
CA ILE A 178 -39.03 7.62 11.81
C ILE A 178 -39.63 6.72 12.89
N ILE A 179 -38.89 6.51 13.98
CA ILE A 179 -39.47 5.95 15.20
C ILE A 179 -40.34 7.02 15.86
N PRO A 180 -41.66 6.84 15.98
CA PRO A 180 -42.54 7.89 16.48
C PRO A 180 -42.39 8.06 18.00
N PRO A 181 -42.38 9.30 18.54
CA PRO A 181 -42.34 9.55 19.99
C PRO A 181 -43.44 8.84 20.79
N SER A 182 -44.60 8.61 20.15
CA SER A 182 -45.73 7.85 20.70
C SER A 182 -45.38 6.43 21.17
N VAL A 183 -44.25 5.84 20.73
CA VAL A 183 -43.73 4.58 21.27
C VAL A 183 -43.62 4.64 22.80
N GLY A 184 -43.24 5.79 23.37
CA GLY A 184 -43.12 5.99 24.82
C GLY A 184 -44.42 5.77 25.63
N ASN A 185 -45.59 5.70 24.97
CA ASN A 185 -46.86 5.40 25.64
C ASN A 185 -47.03 3.90 25.96
N ALA A 186 -46.23 3.01 25.39
CA ALA A 186 -46.30 1.57 25.62
C ALA A 186 -45.52 1.16 26.88
N THR A 187 -45.86 1.70 28.05
CA THR A 187 -45.05 1.60 29.29
C THR A 187 -44.83 0.17 29.83
N LYS A 188 -45.58 -0.82 29.34
CA LYS A 188 -45.40 -2.25 29.66
C LYS A 188 -44.51 -3.01 28.66
N LEU A 189 -43.97 -2.32 27.66
CA LEU A 189 -43.13 -2.94 26.63
C LEU A 189 -41.86 -3.50 27.25
N LEU A 190 -41.61 -4.78 27.03
CA LEU A 190 -40.45 -5.54 27.50
C LEU A 190 -39.40 -5.70 26.39
N ASN A 191 -39.86 -6.03 25.18
CA ASN A 191 -38.98 -6.27 24.03
C ASN A 191 -39.42 -5.41 22.86
N PHE A 192 -38.49 -4.60 22.35
CA PHE A 192 -38.69 -3.73 21.20
C PHE A 192 -37.63 -4.01 20.13
N SER A 193 -38.06 -4.57 18.99
CA SER A 193 -37.14 -4.91 17.89
C SER A 193 -37.62 -4.37 16.55
N LEU A 194 -36.77 -3.52 15.94
CA LEU A 194 -36.89 -2.98 14.59
C LEU A 194 -35.71 -3.39 13.69
N PHE A 195 -34.89 -4.35 14.12
CA PHE A 195 -33.68 -4.80 13.42
C PHE A 195 -33.91 -5.05 11.92
N GLY A 196 -32.97 -4.67 11.05
CA GLY A 196 -33.01 -4.98 9.62
C GLY A 196 -34.20 -4.33 8.89
N ASN A 197 -34.30 -3.01 9.01
CA ASN A 197 -35.31 -2.20 8.33
C ASN A 197 -34.64 -0.94 7.74
N ARG A 198 -35.44 0.06 7.32
CA ARG A 198 -34.96 1.34 6.78
C ARG A 198 -35.48 2.51 7.61
N PHE A 199 -35.57 2.35 8.93
CA PHE A 199 -35.94 3.45 9.82
C PHE A 199 -34.84 4.51 9.81
N SER A 200 -35.24 5.77 9.77
CA SER A 200 -34.37 6.94 9.68
C SER A 200 -34.69 7.95 10.78
N GLY A 201 -33.92 9.03 10.86
CA GLY A 201 -34.10 10.05 11.88
C GLY A 201 -33.62 9.60 13.26
N ASN A 202 -33.97 10.37 14.28
CA ASN A 202 -33.42 10.20 15.62
C ASN A 202 -34.18 9.13 16.43
N ILE A 203 -33.47 8.53 17.39
CA ILE A 203 -34.11 7.77 18.46
C ILE A 203 -34.82 8.78 19.39
N PRO A 204 -36.16 8.69 19.57
CA PRO A 204 -36.90 9.67 20.37
C PRO A 204 -36.61 9.50 21.87
N ARG A 205 -36.43 10.61 22.59
CA ARG A 205 -36.19 10.64 24.04
C ARG A 205 -37.33 10.00 24.86
N GLU A 206 -38.54 10.01 24.31
CA GLU A 206 -39.74 9.43 24.93
C GLU A 206 -39.62 7.91 25.14
N ILE A 207 -38.66 7.24 24.50
CA ILE A 207 -38.31 5.84 24.82
C ILE A 207 -37.88 5.68 26.29
N GLY A 208 -37.35 6.73 26.92
CA GLY A 208 -37.09 6.77 28.37
C GLY A 208 -38.30 6.45 29.25
N ASN A 209 -39.53 6.61 28.73
CA ASN A 209 -40.76 6.30 29.47
C ASN A 209 -41.09 4.79 29.52
N LEU A 210 -40.35 3.95 28.78
CA LEU A 210 -40.57 2.51 28.73
C LEU A 210 -39.97 1.82 29.96
N SER A 211 -40.56 2.05 31.13
CA SER A 211 -40.03 1.65 32.44
C SER A 211 -39.92 0.13 32.68
N GLN A 212 -40.43 -0.71 31.78
CA GLN A 212 -40.28 -2.17 31.84
C GLN A 212 -39.42 -2.74 30.71
N LEU A 213 -38.88 -1.90 29.83
CA LEU A 213 -38.10 -2.34 28.69
C LEU A 213 -36.86 -3.10 29.18
N ALA A 214 -36.71 -4.33 28.70
CA ALA A 214 -35.60 -5.21 29.02
C ALA A 214 -34.63 -5.31 27.83
N GLU A 215 -35.15 -5.31 26.61
CA GLU A 215 -34.36 -5.48 25.40
C GLU A 215 -34.81 -4.51 24.30
N MET A 216 -33.83 -3.82 23.71
CA MET A 216 -34.03 -2.93 22.58
C MET A 216 -33.04 -3.26 21.46
N SER A 217 -33.57 -3.54 20.26
CA SER A 217 -32.76 -3.86 19.08
C SER A 217 -33.20 -3.06 17.86
N LEU A 218 -32.38 -2.10 17.47
CA LEU A 218 -32.54 -1.24 16.30
C LEU A 218 -31.37 -1.39 15.29
N THR A 219 -30.59 -2.45 15.42
CA THR A 219 -29.45 -2.75 14.53
C THR A 219 -29.88 -2.73 13.05
N ASP A 220 -28.96 -2.36 12.16
CA ASP A 220 -29.15 -2.40 10.70
C ASP A 220 -30.38 -1.57 10.25
N ASN A 221 -30.24 -0.26 10.41
CA ASN A 221 -31.20 0.77 10.02
C ASN A 221 -30.44 2.03 9.53
N GLN A 222 -31.16 3.11 9.27
CA GLN A 222 -30.63 4.40 8.80
C GLN A 222 -30.78 5.49 9.88
N LEU A 223 -30.74 5.11 11.16
CA LEU A 223 -30.95 6.04 12.27
C LEU A 223 -29.80 7.04 12.38
N THR A 224 -30.13 8.27 12.74
CA THR A 224 -29.21 9.41 12.84
C THR A 224 -29.28 10.05 14.23
N GLY A 225 -28.45 11.07 14.46
CA GLY A 225 -28.45 11.83 15.71
C GLY A 225 -27.87 11.05 16.89
N SER A 226 -28.01 11.61 18.09
CA SER A 226 -27.43 11.07 19.32
C SER A 226 -28.28 9.99 19.98
N ILE A 227 -27.62 9.11 20.73
CA ILE A 227 -28.27 8.16 21.62
C ILE A 227 -28.82 8.94 22.84
N PRO A 228 -30.15 8.94 23.11
CA PRO A 228 -30.72 9.67 24.23
C PRO A 228 -30.22 9.15 25.59
N VAL A 229 -29.83 10.06 26.49
CA VAL A 229 -29.34 9.70 27.83
C VAL A 229 -30.41 9.02 28.69
N GLU A 230 -31.69 9.33 28.42
CA GLU A 230 -32.84 8.75 29.11
C GLU A 230 -32.91 7.22 29.00
N LEU A 231 -32.29 6.61 27.98
CA LEU A 231 -32.18 5.16 27.85
C LEU A 231 -31.43 4.52 29.03
N PHE A 232 -30.40 5.20 29.53
CA PHE A 232 -29.57 4.67 30.60
C PHE A 232 -30.23 4.82 31.99
N ASN A 233 -31.35 5.55 32.09
CA ASN A 233 -32.15 5.66 33.31
C ASN A 233 -33.20 4.55 33.45
N ILE A 234 -33.38 3.69 32.44
CA ILE A 234 -34.33 2.58 32.48
C ILE A 234 -33.71 1.42 33.25
N SER A 235 -34.02 1.29 34.54
CA SER A 235 -33.42 0.27 35.42
C SER A 235 -33.74 -1.18 35.02
N SER A 236 -34.77 -1.42 34.21
CA SER A 236 -35.10 -2.75 33.68
C SER A 236 -34.31 -3.13 32.43
N LEU A 237 -33.64 -2.17 31.77
CA LEU A 237 -33.01 -2.37 30.48
C LEU A 237 -31.70 -3.14 30.62
N LEU A 238 -31.64 -4.31 30.00
CA LEU A 238 -30.50 -5.23 30.07
C LEU A 238 -29.66 -5.18 28.77
N SER A 239 -30.29 -4.94 27.63
CA SER A 239 -29.61 -5.00 26.33
C SER A 239 -30.02 -3.89 25.37
N ILE A 240 -29.02 -3.23 24.79
CA ILE A 240 -29.14 -2.22 23.72
C ILE A 240 -28.30 -2.66 22.51
N HIS A 241 -28.96 -2.86 21.36
CA HIS A 241 -28.32 -3.19 20.09
C HIS A 241 -28.65 -2.14 19.02
N LEU A 242 -27.66 -1.35 18.63
CA LEU A 242 -27.76 -0.21 17.69
C LEU A 242 -26.71 -0.27 16.57
N ARG A 243 -26.13 -1.45 16.31
CA ARG A 243 -25.07 -1.60 15.31
C ARG A 243 -25.55 -1.21 13.90
N TYR A 244 -24.63 -0.83 13.02
CA TYR A 244 -24.92 -0.53 11.61
C TYR A 244 -26.03 0.51 11.46
N ASN A 245 -25.75 1.72 11.93
CA ASN A 245 -26.59 2.90 11.75
C ASN A 245 -25.70 4.12 11.44
N SER A 246 -26.26 5.32 11.41
CA SER A 246 -25.54 6.60 11.27
C SER A 246 -25.67 7.46 12.53
N LEU A 247 -25.74 6.82 13.72
CA LEU A 247 -25.81 7.52 15.00
C LEU A 247 -24.51 8.28 15.26
N SER A 248 -24.59 9.47 15.83
CA SER A 248 -23.46 10.39 16.01
C SER A 248 -23.51 11.12 17.35
N GLY A 249 -22.42 11.82 17.68
CA GLY A 249 -22.31 12.56 18.94
C GLY A 249 -21.91 11.68 20.13
N PRO A 250 -21.72 12.28 21.33
CA PRO A 250 -21.22 11.58 22.51
C PRO A 250 -22.30 10.80 23.27
N LEU A 251 -21.87 9.77 24.01
CA LEU A 251 -22.66 9.21 25.11
C LEU A 251 -22.42 10.05 26.36
N LEU A 252 -23.42 10.87 26.72
CA LEU A 252 -23.39 11.79 27.86
C LEU A 252 -23.61 11.07 29.21
N LEU A 253 -22.76 10.08 29.51
CA LEU A 253 -22.87 9.29 30.74
C LEU A 253 -22.61 10.15 32.01
N ASP A 254 -21.80 11.19 31.89
CA ASP A 254 -21.51 12.14 32.96
C ASP A 254 -22.69 13.05 33.35
N GLN A 255 -23.69 13.19 32.48
CA GLN A 255 -24.83 14.09 32.67
C GLN A 255 -26.02 13.35 33.29
N GLY A 256 -25.92 13.00 34.57
CA GLY A 256 -27.03 12.44 35.35
C GLY A 256 -26.60 11.39 36.37
N ASN A 257 -27.50 11.05 37.30
CA ASN A 257 -27.30 9.91 38.19
C ASN A 257 -27.82 8.65 37.46
N ILE A 258 -26.98 8.05 36.62
CA ILE A 258 -27.34 6.87 35.81
C ILE A 258 -27.56 5.67 36.73
N VAL A 259 -28.74 5.05 36.67
CA VAL A 259 -29.12 3.85 37.43
C VAL A 259 -29.41 2.70 36.46
N SER A 260 -28.38 2.28 35.73
CA SER A 260 -28.50 1.29 34.66
C SER A 260 -28.05 -0.09 35.10
N ASN A 261 -28.87 -1.12 34.82
CA ASN A 261 -28.50 -2.53 34.97
C ASN A 261 -28.10 -3.15 33.63
N LEU A 262 -27.58 -2.33 32.71
CA LEU A 262 -27.28 -2.75 31.35
C LEU A 262 -26.15 -3.78 31.34
N GLU A 263 -26.44 -4.94 30.77
CA GLU A 263 -25.47 -6.04 30.59
C GLU A 263 -24.84 -6.01 29.20
N HIS A 264 -25.56 -5.54 28.17
CA HIS A 264 -25.08 -5.53 26.78
C HIS A 264 -25.27 -4.15 26.12
N LEU A 265 -24.15 -3.51 25.77
CA LEU A 265 -24.14 -2.29 24.96
C LEU A 265 -23.43 -2.55 23.63
N SER A 266 -24.16 -2.49 22.53
CA SER A 266 -23.62 -2.70 21.19
C SER A 266 -24.00 -1.56 20.24
N ILE A 267 -23.03 -0.69 19.98
CA ILE A 267 -23.16 0.53 19.16
C ILE A 267 -22.13 0.60 18.04
N SER A 268 -21.44 -0.51 17.75
CA SER A 268 -20.43 -0.59 16.69
C SER A 268 -20.95 -0.24 15.30
N PHE A 269 -20.08 0.21 14.39
CA PHE A 269 -20.44 0.64 13.03
C PHE A 269 -21.45 1.80 13.04
N ASN A 270 -21.02 2.92 13.62
CA ASN A 270 -21.75 4.19 13.67
C ASN A 270 -20.74 5.35 13.55
N GLN A 271 -21.17 6.58 13.85
CA GLN A 271 -20.36 7.81 13.87
C GLN A 271 -20.28 8.40 15.29
N ILE A 272 -20.39 7.54 16.32
CA ILE A 272 -20.37 7.96 17.72
C ILE A 272 -19.01 8.58 18.06
N SER A 273 -19.01 9.66 18.84
CA SER A 273 -17.80 10.40 19.19
C SER A 273 -17.66 10.65 20.70
N GLY A 274 -16.63 11.38 21.12
CA GLY A 274 -16.42 11.76 22.52
C GLY A 274 -15.71 10.72 23.38
N CYS A 275 -15.49 11.05 24.66
CA CYS A 275 -14.69 10.28 25.61
C CYS A 275 -15.54 9.30 26.43
N ILE A 276 -16.05 8.24 25.79
CA ILE A 276 -16.99 7.31 26.44
C ILE A 276 -16.30 6.50 27.56
N LEU A 277 -15.07 6.06 27.32
CA LEU A 277 -14.36 5.12 28.19
C LEU A 277 -13.92 5.73 29.53
N SER A 278 -13.91 7.05 29.68
CA SER A 278 -13.59 7.70 30.95
C SER A 278 -14.72 7.58 31.98
N ASN A 279 -15.98 7.52 31.51
CA ASN A 279 -17.18 7.53 32.37
C ASN A 279 -17.96 6.21 32.33
N ILE A 280 -17.47 5.20 31.61
CA ILE A 280 -18.17 3.92 31.41
C ILE A 280 -18.41 3.14 32.71
N CYS A 281 -17.66 3.44 33.77
CA CYS A 281 -17.79 2.80 35.09
C CYS A 281 -19.15 3.01 35.78
N GLN A 282 -20.02 3.87 35.25
CA GLN A 282 -21.41 3.95 35.73
C GLN A 282 -22.25 2.74 35.30
N LEU A 283 -21.79 1.95 34.32
CA LEU A 283 -22.49 0.77 33.80
C LEU A 283 -21.83 -0.52 34.34
N THR A 284 -21.77 -0.68 35.67
CA THR A 284 -21.02 -1.76 36.35
C THR A 284 -21.52 -3.18 36.04
N GLU A 285 -22.73 -3.31 35.52
CA GLU A 285 -23.35 -4.59 35.17
C GLU A 285 -22.97 -5.11 33.77
N LEU A 286 -22.19 -4.34 33.01
CA LEU A 286 -21.82 -4.70 31.64
C LEU A 286 -21.04 -6.03 31.57
N LYS A 287 -21.55 -6.92 30.72
CA LYS A 287 -20.91 -8.15 30.23
C LYS A 287 -20.36 -7.97 28.82
N VAL A 288 -21.01 -7.18 27.98
CA VAL A 288 -20.57 -6.92 26.60
C VAL A 288 -20.55 -5.44 26.31
N LEU A 289 -19.38 -4.94 25.92
CA LEU A 289 -19.18 -3.59 25.42
C LEU A 289 -18.63 -3.64 23.99
N SER A 290 -19.46 -3.27 23.03
CA SER A 290 -19.15 -3.29 21.59
C SER A 290 -19.34 -1.88 21.03
N ILE A 291 -18.22 -1.17 20.89
CA ILE A 291 -18.17 0.22 20.40
C ILE A 291 -17.24 0.40 19.20
N ALA A 292 -16.69 -0.70 18.67
CA ALA A 292 -15.78 -0.69 17.53
C ALA A 292 -16.35 -0.02 16.26
N TYR A 293 -15.50 0.47 15.35
CA TYR A 293 -15.90 1.18 14.12
C TYR A 293 -16.77 2.42 14.43
N ASN A 294 -16.16 3.39 15.11
CA ASN A 294 -16.75 4.69 15.45
C ASN A 294 -15.68 5.79 15.43
N ASN A 295 -16.02 6.99 15.91
CA ASN A 295 -15.10 8.13 16.05
C ASN A 295 -14.85 8.47 17.54
N ILE A 296 -14.77 7.45 18.40
CA ILE A 296 -14.64 7.59 19.85
C ILE A 296 -13.21 7.98 20.21
N THR A 297 -13.07 9.03 21.02
CA THR A 297 -11.77 9.60 21.43
C THR A 297 -11.53 9.35 22.92
N GLY A 298 -10.45 9.92 23.46
CA GLY A 298 -10.09 9.81 24.87
C GLY A 298 -9.25 8.58 25.16
N GLU A 299 -9.17 8.20 26.44
CA GLU A 299 -8.34 7.09 26.91
C GLU A 299 -9.19 6.00 27.57
N ILE A 300 -8.66 4.78 27.61
CA ILE A 300 -9.23 3.71 28.44
C ILE A 300 -9.04 4.09 29.92
N SER A 301 -10.12 4.12 30.70
CA SER A 301 -10.06 4.50 32.13
C SER A 301 -9.05 3.63 32.91
N ARG A 302 -8.27 4.26 33.78
CA ARG A 302 -7.31 3.57 34.67
C ARG A 302 -7.99 2.63 35.67
N ASN A 303 -9.28 2.84 35.95
CA ASN A 303 -10.08 2.02 36.86
C ASN A 303 -11.12 1.17 36.09
N ILE A 304 -10.77 0.67 34.90
CA ILE A 304 -11.70 -0.09 34.05
C ILE A 304 -12.16 -1.40 34.71
N ASP A 305 -11.47 -1.86 35.76
CA ASP A 305 -11.86 -3.00 36.60
C ASP A 305 -13.17 -2.79 37.38
N CYS A 306 -13.69 -1.56 37.40
CA CYS A 306 -15.09 -1.27 37.76
C CYS A 306 -16.10 -2.13 36.97
N LEU A 307 -15.75 -2.53 35.74
CA LEU A 307 -16.55 -3.41 34.89
C LEU A 307 -16.21 -4.89 35.16
N SER A 308 -16.28 -5.31 36.42
CA SER A 308 -15.79 -6.62 36.87
C SER A 308 -16.55 -7.84 36.28
N LYS A 309 -17.67 -7.60 35.59
CA LYS A 309 -18.50 -8.63 34.94
C LYS A 309 -18.24 -8.73 33.43
N LEU A 310 -17.35 -7.89 32.88
CA LEU A 310 -17.14 -7.78 31.44
C LEU A 310 -16.55 -9.08 30.87
N GLU A 311 -17.19 -9.61 29.84
CA GLU A 311 -16.81 -10.81 29.09
C GLU A 311 -16.26 -10.45 27.71
N MET A 312 -16.78 -9.40 27.08
CA MET A 312 -16.33 -8.91 25.77
C MET A 312 -16.07 -7.40 25.80
N PHE A 313 -14.85 -7.01 25.46
CA PHE A 313 -14.43 -5.62 25.34
C PHE A 313 -13.93 -5.34 23.92
N LEU A 314 -14.83 -4.84 23.07
CA LEU A 314 -14.60 -4.64 21.63
C LEU A 314 -14.64 -3.15 21.30
N ILE A 315 -13.47 -2.51 21.32
CA ILE A 315 -13.30 -1.06 21.16
C ILE A 315 -12.49 -0.69 19.91
N GLY A 316 -12.07 -1.67 19.11
CA GLY A 316 -11.20 -1.47 17.94
C GLY A 316 -11.74 -0.49 16.89
N VAL A 317 -10.88 -0.02 15.99
CA VAL A 317 -11.25 0.90 14.89
C VAL A 317 -11.89 2.19 15.43
N ASN A 318 -11.15 2.92 16.26
CA ASN A 318 -11.53 4.21 16.83
C ASN A 318 -10.28 5.08 17.03
N PRO A 319 -10.40 6.41 17.15
CA PRO A 319 -9.25 7.27 17.48
C PRO A 319 -8.92 7.30 18.99
N ILE A 320 -9.02 6.17 19.72
CA ILE A 320 -8.73 6.09 21.16
C ILE A 320 -7.22 6.19 21.40
N LYS A 321 -6.82 7.00 22.39
CA LYS A 321 -5.42 7.27 22.76
C LYS A 321 -5.09 6.70 24.14
N GLY A 322 -3.89 6.99 24.64
CA GLY A 322 -3.43 6.58 25.95
C GLY A 322 -2.85 5.17 25.94
N THR A 323 -2.73 4.55 27.11
CA THR A 323 -2.13 3.23 27.27
C THR A 323 -3.17 2.19 27.64
N ILE A 324 -2.87 0.90 27.44
CA ILE A 324 -3.67 -0.19 28.00
C ILE A 324 -3.48 -0.19 29.53
N PRO A 325 -4.53 0.00 30.34
CA PRO A 325 -4.40 0.09 31.79
C PRO A 325 -4.19 -1.30 32.42
N THR A 326 -3.33 -1.38 33.43
CA THR A 326 -3.02 -2.63 34.16
C THR A 326 -4.24 -3.24 34.86
N SER A 327 -5.20 -2.41 35.27
CA SER A 327 -6.47 -2.82 35.88
C SER A 327 -7.32 -3.69 34.96
N LEU A 328 -7.13 -3.64 33.63
CA LEU A 328 -7.81 -4.56 32.70
C LEU A 328 -7.49 -6.03 33.00
N GLY A 329 -6.29 -6.31 33.54
CA GLY A 329 -5.89 -7.64 34.01
C GLY A 329 -6.62 -8.13 35.27
N ASN A 330 -7.42 -7.30 35.94
CA ASN A 330 -8.23 -7.68 37.11
C ASN A 330 -9.63 -8.20 36.72
N ILE A 331 -10.04 -8.07 35.45
CA ILE A 331 -11.36 -8.48 34.97
C ILE A 331 -11.37 -9.98 34.61
N SER A 332 -11.37 -10.84 35.62
CA SER A 332 -11.26 -12.31 35.45
C SER A 332 -12.34 -12.99 34.59
N THR A 333 -13.44 -12.28 34.28
CA THR A 333 -14.51 -12.75 33.39
C THR A 333 -14.21 -12.54 31.90
N LEU A 334 -13.20 -11.74 31.56
CA LEU A 334 -12.92 -11.33 30.19
C LEU A 334 -12.52 -12.52 29.31
N GLN A 335 -13.21 -12.66 28.18
CA GLN A 335 -13.01 -13.72 27.19
C GLN A 335 -12.54 -13.16 25.85
N TYR A 336 -12.95 -11.94 25.49
CA TYR A 336 -12.61 -11.30 24.22
C TYR A 336 -12.14 -9.87 24.45
N LEU A 337 -10.92 -9.57 24.02
CA LEU A 337 -10.35 -8.24 24.04
C LEU A 337 -9.93 -7.85 22.62
N TYR A 338 -10.61 -6.86 22.05
CA TYR A 338 -10.26 -6.27 20.76
C TYR A 338 -10.11 -4.75 20.90
N CYS A 339 -8.87 -4.28 20.85
CA CYS A 339 -8.52 -2.86 20.85
C CYS A 339 -7.55 -2.48 19.72
N GLY A 340 -7.57 -3.25 18.62
CA GLY A 340 -6.78 -2.94 17.43
C GLY A 340 -7.27 -1.72 16.64
N GLU A 341 -6.48 -1.20 15.71
CA GLU A 341 -6.83 -0.04 14.86
C GLU A 341 -7.24 1.18 15.71
N ASN A 342 -6.42 1.52 16.70
CA ASN A 342 -6.56 2.72 17.52
C ASN A 342 -5.27 3.55 17.52
N HIS A 343 -5.18 4.58 18.36
CA HIS A 343 -3.95 5.34 18.62
C HIS A 343 -3.39 5.02 20.02
N ILE A 344 -3.52 3.76 20.47
CA ILE A 344 -3.02 3.34 21.78
C ILE A 344 -1.50 3.25 21.72
N VAL A 345 -0.85 3.74 22.78
CA VAL A 345 0.61 3.82 22.89
C VAL A 345 1.12 3.06 24.12
N GLY A 346 2.44 2.91 24.21
CA GLY A 346 3.10 2.34 25.38
C GLY A 346 3.21 0.81 25.30
N LYS A 347 3.35 0.15 26.45
CA LYS A 347 3.63 -1.29 26.54
C LYS A 347 2.37 -2.12 26.73
N ILE A 348 2.39 -3.37 26.28
CA ILE A 348 1.37 -4.37 26.62
C ILE A 348 1.57 -4.76 28.11
N PRO A 349 0.56 -4.59 28.98
CA PRO A 349 0.70 -4.91 30.41
C PRO A 349 0.83 -6.42 30.67
N PRO A 350 1.82 -6.87 31.47
CA PRO A 350 1.94 -8.27 31.86
C PRO A 350 0.75 -8.78 32.69
N GLU A 351 0.00 -7.89 33.35
CA GLU A 351 -1.21 -8.22 34.11
C GLU A 351 -2.30 -8.87 33.25
N LEU A 352 -2.31 -8.65 31.93
CA LEU A 352 -3.21 -9.35 31.01
C LEU A 352 -3.00 -10.88 31.07
N GLY A 353 -1.79 -11.33 31.43
CA GLY A 353 -1.45 -12.73 31.71
C GLY A 353 -2.30 -13.40 32.80
N LYS A 354 -2.97 -12.63 33.66
CA LYS A 354 -3.84 -13.15 34.73
C LYS A 354 -5.22 -13.61 34.22
N LEU A 355 -5.60 -13.24 33.00
CA LEU A 355 -6.93 -13.46 32.44
C LEU A 355 -7.11 -14.90 31.94
N SER A 356 -7.31 -15.84 32.87
CA SER A 356 -7.37 -17.28 32.57
C SER A 356 -8.54 -17.73 31.69
N LYS A 357 -9.54 -16.88 31.44
CA LYS A 357 -10.68 -17.15 30.54
C LYS A 357 -10.52 -16.50 29.15
N LEU A 358 -9.44 -15.76 28.92
CA LEU A 358 -9.23 -15.01 27.69
C LEU A 358 -9.03 -15.95 26.51
N ARG A 359 -9.90 -15.85 25.52
CA ARG A 359 -9.86 -16.64 24.27
C ARG A 359 -9.26 -15.86 23.12
N GLN A 360 -9.54 -14.56 23.04
CA GLN A 360 -9.02 -13.71 21.97
C GLN A 360 -8.40 -12.46 22.55
N LEU A 361 -7.16 -12.22 22.15
CA LEU A 361 -6.40 -11.03 22.50
C LEU A 361 -5.88 -10.39 21.21
N VAL A 362 -6.56 -9.34 20.78
CA VAL A 362 -6.33 -8.70 19.48
C VAL A 362 -6.04 -7.22 19.70
N ILE A 363 -4.78 -6.83 19.44
CA ILE A 363 -4.23 -5.49 19.65
C ILE A 363 -3.41 -5.09 18.41
N LEU A 364 -3.92 -5.37 17.20
CA LEU A 364 -3.23 -5.02 15.95
C LEU A 364 -3.28 -3.52 15.64
N ASP A 365 -2.41 -3.07 14.74
CA ASP A 365 -2.49 -1.78 14.04
C ASP A 365 -2.75 -0.57 14.95
N ASN A 366 -1.99 -0.43 16.02
CA ASN A 366 -1.98 0.79 16.83
C ASN A 366 -0.77 1.69 16.51
N SER A 367 0.14 1.21 15.65
CA SER A 367 1.35 1.88 15.15
C SER A 367 2.38 2.35 16.20
N ASN A 368 2.01 2.51 17.48
CA ASN A 368 2.84 3.09 18.55
C ASN A 368 2.84 2.25 19.84
N LEU A 369 2.37 1.00 19.79
CA LEU A 369 2.64 0.04 20.85
C LEU A 369 4.10 -0.41 20.76
N ILE A 370 4.79 -0.35 21.89
CA ILE A 370 6.23 -0.57 22.01
C ILE A 370 6.56 -1.56 23.13
N GLY A 371 7.82 -1.93 23.23
CA GLY A 371 8.32 -2.81 24.28
C GLY A 371 8.11 -4.29 23.96
N GLN A 372 8.46 -5.14 24.93
CA GLN A 372 8.45 -6.59 24.74
C GLN A 372 7.06 -7.18 24.93
N ILE A 373 6.80 -8.28 24.22
CA ILE A 373 5.61 -9.10 24.43
C ILE A 373 5.72 -9.78 25.81
N PRO A 374 4.78 -9.58 26.74
CA PRO A 374 4.86 -10.19 28.06
C PRO A 374 4.75 -11.72 28.03
N GLU A 375 5.72 -12.41 28.65
CA GLU A 375 5.72 -13.89 28.71
C GLU A 375 4.46 -14.46 29.38
N ALA A 376 3.89 -13.73 30.35
CA ALA A 376 2.69 -14.16 31.07
C ALA A 376 1.47 -14.38 30.16
N ILE A 377 1.41 -13.72 28.99
CA ILE A 377 0.34 -13.92 28.00
C ILE A 377 0.43 -15.32 27.36
N PHE A 378 1.66 -15.80 27.12
CA PHE A 378 1.92 -17.11 26.51
C PHE A 378 1.62 -18.29 27.47
N ASN A 379 1.27 -18.01 28.72
CA ASN A 379 0.83 -19.00 29.71
C ASN A 379 -0.70 -19.15 29.80
N ILE A 380 -1.48 -18.34 29.06
CA ILE A 380 -2.95 -18.40 29.11
C ILE A 380 -3.45 -19.57 28.25
N SER A 381 -3.77 -20.70 28.88
CA SER A 381 -4.17 -21.93 28.19
C SER A 381 -5.51 -21.87 27.45
N SER A 382 -6.34 -20.86 27.71
CA SER A 382 -7.63 -20.63 27.04
C SER A 382 -7.52 -19.85 25.74
N LEU A 383 -6.36 -19.23 25.45
CA LEU A 383 -6.19 -18.43 24.24
C LEU A 383 -6.32 -19.28 22.97
N GLU A 384 -7.15 -18.78 22.06
CA GLU A 384 -7.39 -19.29 20.72
C GLU A 384 -6.78 -18.35 19.66
N VAL A 385 -6.77 -17.03 19.89
CA VAL A 385 -6.25 -16.02 18.95
C VAL A 385 -5.37 -15.03 19.69
N ILE A 386 -4.15 -14.84 19.18
CA ILE A 386 -3.24 -13.76 19.56
C ILE A 386 -2.87 -13.00 18.29
N ASP A 387 -3.23 -11.73 18.24
CA ASP A 387 -2.87 -10.85 17.12
C ASP A 387 -2.34 -9.51 17.66
N PHE A 388 -1.04 -9.30 17.46
CA PHE A 388 -0.31 -8.08 17.77
C PHE A 388 0.35 -7.46 16.52
N SER A 389 -0.14 -7.83 15.34
CA SER A 389 0.43 -7.36 14.07
C SER A 389 0.37 -5.83 13.91
N PHE A 390 1.22 -5.27 13.05
CA PHE A 390 1.24 -3.82 12.75
C PHE A 390 1.48 -2.93 13.98
N ASN A 391 2.55 -3.22 14.73
CA ASN A 391 2.97 -2.41 15.89
C ASN A 391 4.50 -2.23 15.89
N ASN A 392 5.04 -1.58 16.93
CA ASN A 392 6.49 -1.37 17.13
C ASN A 392 7.00 -2.23 18.30
N LEU A 393 6.50 -3.46 18.45
CA LEU A 393 6.93 -4.37 19.52
C LEU A 393 8.36 -4.84 19.26
N LEU A 394 9.14 -4.92 20.34
CA LEU A 394 10.57 -5.20 20.33
C LEU A 394 10.89 -6.50 21.08
N GLY A 395 12.12 -6.99 20.91
CA GLY A 395 12.64 -8.14 21.64
C GLY A 395 12.16 -9.47 21.05
N ARG A 396 12.29 -10.55 21.84
CA ARG A 396 12.09 -11.92 21.36
C ARG A 396 10.65 -12.38 21.55
N ILE A 397 10.22 -13.32 20.72
CA ILE A 397 8.99 -14.09 20.96
C ILE A 397 9.18 -14.88 22.28
N PRO A 398 8.31 -14.70 23.29
CA PRO A 398 8.48 -15.31 24.62
C PRO A 398 8.70 -16.82 24.60
N THR A 399 9.73 -17.30 25.29
CA THR A 399 9.98 -18.74 25.49
C THR A 399 9.49 -19.19 26.87
N THR A 400 8.31 -19.79 26.96
CA THR A 400 7.76 -20.20 28.27
C THR A 400 8.30 -21.57 28.70
N THR A 401 8.65 -21.68 29.99
CA THR A 401 8.96 -22.96 30.65
C THR A 401 7.67 -23.60 31.17
N GLY A 402 6.91 -24.22 30.26
CA GLY A 402 5.71 -24.99 30.60
C GLY A 402 4.40 -24.24 30.37
N LEU A 403 3.40 -25.01 29.89
CA LEU A 403 2.05 -24.59 29.43
C LEU A 403 2.04 -23.86 28.08
N HIS A 404 2.32 -24.66 27.04
CA HIS A 404 2.09 -24.39 25.62
C HIS A 404 0.65 -23.96 25.39
N LEU A 405 0.42 -22.79 24.80
CA LEU A 405 -0.87 -22.33 24.26
C LEU A 405 -1.57 -23.48 23.49
N PRO A 406 -2.41 -24.31 24.13
CA PRO A 406 -2.77 -25.61 23.57
C PRO A 406 -4.02 -25.50 22.68
N ASN A 407 -4.68 -24.36 22.76
CA ASN A 407 -5.88 -24.02 22.03
C ASN A 407 -5.65 -22.95 20.97
N VAL A 408 -4.42 -22.43 20.82
CA VAL A 408 -4.11 -21.39 19.85
C VAL A 408 -4.32 -21.91 18.44
N LYS A 409 -5.13 -21.16 17.70
CA LYS A 409 -5.43 -21.35 16.29
C LYS A 409 -4.75 -20.30 15.44
N GLU A 410 -4.53 -19.12 16.00
CA GLU A 410 -3.94 -18.00 15.30
C GLU A 410 -2.91 -17.29 16.18
N LEU A 411 -1.70 -17.18 15.64
CA LEU A 411 -0.61 -16.38 16.19
C LEU A 411 -0.12 -15.45 15.09
N SER A 412 -0.54 -14.18 15.15
CA SER A 412 -0.11 -13.13 14.25
C SER A 412 0.71 -12.06 14.99
N LEU A 413 1.96 -11.92 14.57
CA LEU A 413 2.95 -10.97 15.09
C LEU A 413 3.63 -10.20 13.95
N ALA A 414 3.03 -10.19 12.75
CA ALA A 414 3.61 -9.56 11.57
C ALA A 414 3.82 -8.05 11.74
N VAL A 415 4.73 -7.48 10.96
CA VAL A 415 4.97 -6.03 10.90
C VAL A 415 5.24 -5.46 12.30
N ASN A 416 6.36 -5.91 12.88
CA ASN A 416 6.88 -5.49 14.18
C ASN A 416 8.42 -5.40 14.12
N GLN A 417 9.06 -5.17 15.27
CA GLN A 417 10.52 -5.12 15.40
C GLN A 417 11.03 -6.31 16.23
N LEU A 418 10.39 -7.48 16.11
CA LEU A 418 10.75 -8.66 16.89
C LEU A 418 12.05 -9.28 16.37
N GLU A 419 12.89 -9.73 17.30
CA GLU A 419 14.20 -10.32 17.04
C GLU A 419 14.34 -11.72 17.63
N GLY A 420 15.48 -12.37 17.38
CA GLY A 420 15.79 -13.71 17.89
C GLY A 420 15.12 -14.84 17.09
N GLU A 421 15.20 -16.05 17.62
CA GLU A 421 14.79 -17.26 16.91
C GLU A 421 13.29 -17.55 17.03
N ILE A 422 12.72 -18.24 16.04
CA ILE A 422 11.36 -18.80 16.12
C ILE A 422 11.35 -19.89 17.20
N PRO A 423 10.59 -19.72 18.31
CA PRO A 423 10.63 -20.69 19.39
C PRO A 423 10.09 -22.08 19.02
N LEU A 424 10.83 -23.13 19.38
CA LEU A 424 10.46 -24.52 19.07
C LEU A 424 9.09 -24.94 19.63
N PHE A 425 8.65 -24.35 20.76
CA PHE A 425 7.36 -24.69 21.35
C PHE A 425 6.17 -24.37 20.45
N ILE A 426 6.31 -23.46 19.47
CA ILE A 426 5.25 -23.15 18.51
C ILE A 426 4.81 -24.43 17.78
N THR A 427 5.75 -25.35 17.52
CA THR A 427 5.45 -26.65 16.89
C THR A 427 4.58 -27.58 17.74
N ASN A 428 4.40 -27.30 19.03
CA ASN A 428 3.51 -28.07 19.91
C ASN A 428 2.06 -27.55 19.89
N ALA A 429 1.78 -26.41 19.25
CA ALA A 429 0.43 -25.85 19.12
C ALA A 429 -0.36 -26.58 18.01
N SER A 430 -0.81 -27.81 18.29
CA SER A 430 -1.39 -28.71 17.27
C SER A 430 -2.66 -28.19 16.57
N LYS A 431 -3.35 -27.20 17.15
CA LYS A 431 -4.54 -26.54 16.58
C LYS A 431 -4.22 -25.28 15.76
N LEU A 432 -2.94 -24.93 15.61
CA LEU A 432 -2.55 -23.71 14.92
C LEU A 432 -2.91 -23.80 13.44
N GLU A 433 -3.77 -22.90 12.99
CA GLU A 433 -4.23 -22.74 11.61
C GLU A 433 -3.46 -21.64 10.88
N LEU A 434 -3.08 -20.56 11.58
CA LEU A 434 -2.33 -19.41 11.03
C LEU A 434 -1.11 -19.12 11.92
N LEU A 435 0.08 -19.18 11.32
CA LEU A 435 1.32 -18.66 11.90
C LEU A 435 1.84 -17.53 11.01
N GLU A 436 1.77 -16.31 11.52
CA GLU A 436 2.12 -15.09 10.80
C GLU A 436 3.19 -14.29 11.57
N LEU A 437 4.43 -14.32 11.07
CA LEU A 437 5.62 -13.71 11.67
C LEU A 437 6.40 -12.84 10.67
N ASN A 438 5.83 -12.55 9.49
CA ASN A 438 6.51 -11.78 8.45
C ASN A 438 6.81 -10.33 8.86
N GLU A 439 7.73 -9.69 8.14
CA GLU A 439 8.12 -8.28 8.36
C GLU A 439 8.56 -8.02 9.81
N ASN A 440 9.60 -8.74 10.22
CA ASN A 440 10.27 -8.62 11.52
C ASN A 440 11.80 -8.79 11.33
N PHE A 441 12.55 -8.85 12.43
CA PHE A 441 13.99 -9.09 12.46
C PHE A 441 14.34 -10.48 13.02
N LEU A 442 13.48 -11.48 12.81
CA LEU A 442 13.72 -12.83 13.34
C LEU A 442 14.92 -13.48 12.66
N THR A 443 15.76 -14.14 13.46
CA THR A 443 16.99 -14.82 13.05
C THR A 443 16.91 -16.32 13.31
N GLY A 444 17.99 -17.06 13.00
CA GLY A 444 18.06 -18.50 13.21
C GLY A 444 17.29 -19.30 12.16
N THR A 445 17.07 -20.58 12.43
CA THR A 445 16.55 -21.53 11.44
C THR A 445 15.05 -21.73 11.55
N ILE A 446 14.41 -22.07 10.42
CA ILE A 446 13.00 -22.47 10.42
C ILE A 446 12.88 -23.85 11.09
N PRO A 447 12.05 -24.01 12.14
CA PRO A 447 11.95 -25.27 12.86
C PRO A 447 11.59 -26.47 11.96
N THR A 448 12.35 -27.55 12.07
CA THR A 448 12.14 -28.78 11.28
C THR A 448 11.02 -29.67 11.83
N ASN A 449 10.34 -29.28 12.90
CA ASN A 449 9.19 -30.00 13.48
C ASN A 449 7.83 -29.34 13.15
N LEU A 450 7.78 -28.41 12.18
CA LEU A 450 6.54 -27.73 11.78
C LEU A 450 5.44 -28.71 11.31
N GLY A 451 5.80 -29.90 10.85
CA GLY A 451 4.88 -30.98 10.52
C GLY A 451 3.94 -31.42 11.66
N ASN A 452 4.23 -31.07 12.91
CA ASN A 452 3.33 -31.28 14.04
C ASN A 452 2.06 -30.41 13.97
N LEU A 453 2.08 -29.33 13.20
CA LEU A 453 0.96 -28.41 12.99
C LEU A 453 0.03 -28.94 11.90
N ARG A 454 -0.74 -29.98 12.23
CA ARG A 454 -1.58 -30.71 11.27
C ARG A 454 -2.74 -29.88 10.70
N GLU A 455 -3.19 -28.86 11.44
CA GLU A 455 -4.27 -27.95 11.05
C GLU A 455 -3.77 -26.68 10.33
N LEU A 456 -2.45 -26.52 10.17
CA LEU A 456 -1.83 -25.33 9.59
C LEU A 456 -2.32 -25.08 8.16
N ARG A 457 -2.89 -23.90 7.95
CA ARG A 457 -3.40 -23.41 6.66
C ARG A 457 -2.49 -22.36 6.05
N ALA A 458 -1.84 -21.56 6.88
CA ALA A 458 -0.98 -20.47 6.44
C ALA A 458 0.28 -20.39 7.30
N LEU A 459 1.43 -20.37 6.61
CA LEU A 459 2.75 -20.14 7.18
C LEU A 459 3.38 -18.94 6.48
N LEU A 460 3.41 -17.80 7.18
CA LEU A 460 3.89 -16.52 6.67
C LEU A 460 5.11 -16.09 7.49
N LEU A 461 6.30 -16.30 6.92
CA LEU A 461 7.60 -16.01 7.55
C LEU A 461 8.45 -15.04 6.72
N HIS A 462 7.90 -14.52 5.63
CA HIS A 462 8.67 -13.71 4.69
C HIS A 462 9.18 -12.40 5.30
N THR A 463 10.20 -11.79 4.71
CA THR A 463 10.76 -10.51 5.17
C THR A 463 11.29 -10.59 6.61
N ASN A 464 12.27 -11.46 6.83
CA ASN A 464 12.99 -11.65 8.09
C ASN A 464 14.48 -11.93 7.80
N GLN A 465 15.26 -12.33 8.81
CA GLN A 465 16.66 -12.71 8.70
C GLN A 465 16.86 -14.22 8.94
N LEU A 466 15.86 -15.04 8.60
CA LEU A 466 15.91 -16.49 8.82
C LEU A 466 16.91 -17.14 7.87
N THR A 467 17.64 -18.13 8.37
CA THR A 467 18.68 -18.84 7.64
C THR A 467 18.37 -20.33 7.52
N ASN A 468 19.09 -21.04 6.66
CA ASN A 468 19.12 -22.50 6.72
C ASN A 468 20.07 -22.99 7.82
N GLU A 469 19.93 -24.27 8.17
CA GLU A 469 20.88 -24.98 9.02
C GLU A 469 22.31 -24.88 8.42
N PRO A 470 23.30 -24.34 9.16
CA PRO A 470 24.61 -23.97 8.60
C PRO A 470 25.40 -25.11 7.93
N ARG A 471 25.08 -26.38 8.26
CA ARG A 471 25.74 -27.57 7.71
C ARG A 471 24.92 -28.28 6.63
N GLU A 472 23.70 -27.85 6.41
CA GLU A 472 22.80 -28.45 5.44
C GLU A 472 22.72 -27.59 4.18
N ARG A 473 22.78 -28.26 3.03
CA ARG A 473 22.59 -27.58 1.75
C ARG A 473 21.12 -27.54 1.35
N GLU A 474 20.36 -28.56 1.72
CA GLU A 474 18.93 -28.64 1.44
C GLU A 474 18.13 -27.94 2.53
N LEU A 475 17.01 -27.34 2.13
CA LEU A 475 16.04 -26.76 3.05
C LEU A 475 15.18 -27.84 3.71
N LEU A 476 15.74 -28.51 4.72
CA LEU A 476 15.14 -29.72 5.31
C LEU A 476 13.78 -29.50 6.00
N PHE A 477 13.44 -28.25 6.37
CA PHE A 477 12.13 -27.96 6.99
C PHE A 477 10.94 -28.33 6.06
N PHE A 478 11.14 -28.32 4.73
CA PHE A 478 10.13 -28.78 3.78
C PHE A 478 9.73 -30.25 3.97
N ASN A 479 10.64 -31.11 4.45
CA ASN A 479 10.32 -32.51 4.75
C ASN A 479 9.22 -32.61 5.81
N SER A 480 9.28 -31.72 6.81
CA SER A 480 8.27 -31.67 7.87
C SER A 480 6.96 -31.08 7.39
N LEU A 481 6.98 -30.08 6.50
CA LEU A 481 5.75 -29.48 5.96
C LEU A 481 4.92 -30.45 5.11
N ALA A 482 5.51 -31.56 4.65
CA ALA A 482 4.76 -32.64 4.00
C ALA A 482 3.63 -33.19 4.88
N ASP A 483 3.76 -33.08 6.20
CA ASP A 483 2.78 -33.50 7.19
C ASP A 483 1.62 -32.50 7.40
N CYS A 484 1.77 -31.24 6.95
CA CYS A 484 0.76 -30.19 7.03
C CYS A 484 -0.22 -30.27 5.86
N LYS A 485 -1.19 -31.19 5.94
CA LYS A 485 -2.13 -31.50 4.83
C LYS A 485 -3.18 -30.40 4.55
N MET A 486 -3.32 -29.42 5.42
CA MET A 486 -4.26 -28.30 5.25
C MET A 486 -3.61 -27.03 4.69
N LEU A 487 -2.29 -27.05 4.46
CA LEU A 487 -1.51 -25.87 4.09
C LEU A 487 -1.96 -25.32 2.73
N LYS A 488 -2.29 -24.03 2.68
CA LYS A 488 -2.71 -23.29 1.49
C LYS A 488 -1.72 -22.19 1.12
N TYR A 489 -1.21 -21.48 2.13
CA TYR A 489 -0.30 -20.34 1.94
C TYR A 489 1.05 -20.65 2.58
N LEU A 490 2.09 -20.66 1.75
CA LEU A 490 3.47 -20.88 2.18
C LEU A 490 4.35 -19.74 1.67
N LEU A 491 4.58 -18.74 2.52
CA LEU A 491 5.33 -17.54 2.17
C LEU A 491 6.56 -17.46 3.09
N VAL A 492 7.73 -17.79 2.56
CA VAL A 492 9.00 -17.88 3.31
C VAL A 492 10.13 -17.09 2.63
N GLY A 493 9.80 -16.29 1.61
CA GLY A 493 10.74 -15.46 0.84
C GLY A 493 11.36 -14.31 1.65
N SER A 494 12.18 -13.48 0.99
CA SER A 494 12.84 -12.31 1.57
C SER A 494 13.52 -12.64 2.91
N ASN A 495 14.38 -13.66 2.87
CA ASN A 495 15.12 -14.24 4.00
C ASN A 495 16.52 -14.66 3.54
N LEU A 496 17.42 -15.01 4.46
CA LEU A 496 18.78 -15.45 4.16
C LEU A 496 18.90 -16.99 4.14
N LEU A 497 17.92 -17.68 3.54
CA LEU A 497 17.84 -19.13 3.59
C LEU A 497 19.08 -19.79 2.98
N ASN A 498 19.60 -19.29 1.85
CA ASN A 498 20.88 -19.72 1.27
C ASN A 498 21.02 -21.26 1.15
N GLY A 499 20.01 -21.90 0.56
CA GLY A 499 19.92 -23.36 0.43
C GLY A 499 19.36 -23.81 -0.92
N VAL A 500 19.19 -25.12 -1.10
CA VAL A 500 18.62 -25.74 -2.30
C VAL A 500 17.24 -26.32 -1.96
N LEU A 501 16.29 -26.20 -2.90
CA LEU A 501 14.97 -26.83 -2.78
C LEU A 501 15.10 -28.35 -2.91
N PRO A 502 14.65 -29.15 -1.92
CA PRO A 502 14.72 -30.60 -2.01
C PRO A 502 13.63 -31.17 -2.94
N ASN A 503 13.88 -32.34 -3.53
CA ASN A 503 12.87 -33.02 -4.35
C ASN A 503 11.62 -33.46 -3.55
N SER A 504 11.76 -33.59 -2.22
CA SER A 504 10.68 -33.89 -1.28
C SER A 504 9.60 -32.81 -1.25
N ILE A 505 9.81 -31.64 -1.86
CA ILE A 505 8.78 -30.61 -2.04
C ILE A 505 7.54 -31.14 -2.76
N GLY A 506 7.70 -32.17 -3.59
CA GLY A 506 6.58 -32.87 -4.23
C GLY A 506 5.72 -33.71 -3.28
N ASN A 507 6.12 -33.86 -2.01
CA ASN A 507 5.34 -34.51 -0.95
C ASN A 507 4.51 -33.52 -0.13
N LEU A 508 4.67 -32.20 -0.35
CA LEU A 508 3.83 -31.19 0.27
C LEU A 508 2.36 -31.37 -0.13
N SER A 509 1.46 -30.76 0.64
CA SER A 509 0.03 -30.86 0.39
C SER A 509 -0.35 -30.33 -0.99
N SER A 510 -1.21 -31.06 -1.69
CA SER A 510 -1.83 -30.56 -2.93
C SER A 510 -2.82 -29.42 -2.69
N THR A 511 -3.13 -29.09 -1.43
CA THR A 511 -3.95 -27.92 -1.05
C THR A 511 -3.21 -26.60 -1.14
N ILE A 512 -1.88 -26.60 -1.31
CA ILE A 512 -1.08 -25.37 -1.42
C ILE A 512 -1.54 -24.61 -2.67
N GLN A 513 -1.92 -23.35 -2.47
CA GLN A 513 -2.38 -22.42 -3.49
C GLN A 513 -1.29 -21.39 -3.82
N ASN A 514 -0.60 -20.88 -2.80
CA ASN A 514 0.43 -19.86 -2.96
C ASN A 514 1.72 -20.35 -2.32
N PHE A 515 2.79 -20.38 -3.12
CA PHE A 515 4.11 -20.72 -2.65
C PHE A 515 5.11 -19.64 -3.08
N TYR A 516 5.50 -18.79 -2.12
CA TYR A 516 6.43 -17.69 -2.33
C TYR A 516 7.72 -17.92 -1.55
N ILE A 517 8.82 -17.97 -2.29
CA ILE A 517 10.18 -18.01 -1.77
C ILE A 517 11.09 -17.13 -2.64
N GLY A 518 10.56 -15.97 -3.05
CA GLY A 518 11.37 -14.94 -3.72
C GLY A 518 12.41 -14.33 -2.78
N ASP A 519 13.50 -13.78 -3.31
CA ASP A 519 14.52 -13.04 -2.55
C ASP A 519 15.09 -13.81 -1.34
N ALA A 520 15.28 -15.12 -1.49
CA ALA A 520 15.68 -16.02 -0.40
C ALA A 520 17.08 -16.64 -0.57
N HIS A 521 17.84 -16.17 -1.57
CA HIS A 521 19.16 -16.70 -1.94
C HIS A 521 19.13 -18.20 -2.27
N ILE A 522 18.02 -18.70 -2.84
CA ILE A 522 17.85 -20.11 -3.18
C ILE A 522 18.75 -20.49 -4.35
N ASN A 523 19.52 -21.57 -4.19
CA ASN A 523 20.46 -22.11 -5.16
C ASN A 523 19.92 -23.40 -5.81
N GLY A 524 20.63 -23.89 -6.82
CA GLY A 524 20.37 -25.20 -7.43
C GLY A 524 19.29 -25.15 -8.51
N LEU A 525 18.63 -26.29 -8.75
CA LEU A 525 17.65 -26.46 -9.82
C LEU A 525 16.22 -26.29 -9.30
N ILE A 526 15.28 -25.96 -10.18
CA ILE A 526 13.85 -26.09 -9.90
C ILE A 526 13.51 -27.60 -9.82
N PRO A 527 13.07 -28.15 -8.68
CA PRO A 527 12.84 -29.58 -8.53
C PRO A 527 11.59 -30.02 -9.32
N THR A 528 11.69 -31.15 -10.04
CA THR A 528 10.58 -31.69 -10.84
C THR A 528 9.37 -32.10 -9.98
N GLY A 529 9.62 -32.41 -8.70
CA GLY A 529 8.59 -32.71 -7.70
C GLY A 529 7.57 -31.58 -7.50
N ILE A 530 7.90 -30.32 -7.84
CA ILE A 530 6.96 -29.19 -7.75
C ILE A 530 5.67 -29.44 -8.53
N SER A 531 5.75 -30.27 -9.59
CA SER A 531 4.60 -30.63 -10.43
C SER A 531 3.52 -31.45 -9.73
N ASN A 532 3.80 -32.00 -8.54
CA ASN A 532 2.82 -32.73 -7.73
C ASN A 532 1.86 -31.79 -6.98
N LEU A 533 2.18 -30.50 -6.86
CA LEU A 533 1.37 -29.50 -6.14
C LEU A 533 0.18 -29.03 -6.99
N SER A 534 -0.72 -29.95 -7.30
CA SER A 534 -1.82 -29.73 -8.27
C SER A 534 -2.80 -28.59 -7.94
N GLY A 535 -2.89 -28.15 -6.68
CA GLY A 535 -3.70 -27.00 -6.27
C GLY A 535 -3.01 -25.63 -6.41
N LEU A 536 -1.75 -25.60 -6.85
CA LEU A 536 -0.95 -24.37 -6.91
C LEU A 536 -1.53 -23.38 -7.92
N MET A 537 -1.86 -22.19 -7.43
CA MET A 537 -2.33 -21.06 -8.22
C MET A 537 -1.19 -20.06 -8.49
N THR A 538 -0.27 -19.90 -7.54
CA THR A 538 0.83 -18.96 -7.69
C THR A 538 2.14 -19.56 -7.21
N LEU A 539 3.16 -19.52 -8.07
CA LEU A 539 4.53 -19.94 -7.77
C LEU A 539 5.47 -18.77 -7.97
N ASP A 540 6.08 -18.31 -6.88
CA ASP A 540 7.02 -17.18 -6.91
C ASP A 540 8.39 -17.57 -6.36
N PHE A 541 9.37 -17.61 -7.26
CA PHE A 541 10.79 -17.83 -6.97
C PHE A 541 11.67 -16.66 -7.45
N GLN A 542 11.12 -15.45 -7.60
CA GLN A 542 11.88 -14.30 -8.10
C GLN A 542 13.12 -13.95 -7.24
N GLY A 543 14.14 -13.30 -7.80
CA GLY A 543 15.28 -12.79 -7.02
C GLY A 543 16.11 -13.86 -6.32
N ASN A 544 16.34 -15.00 -6.97
CA ASN A 544 17.11 -16.13 -6.41
C ASN A 544 18.30 -16.50 -7.31
N ASN A 545 19.05 -17.52 -6.91
CA ASN A 545 20.16 -18.09 -7.65
C ASN A 545 19.79 -19.40 -8.36
N LEU A 546 18.51 -19.59 -8.73
CA LEU A 546 18.07 -20.81 -9.40
C LEU A 546 18.70 -20.93 -10.79
N ALA A 547 19.27 -22.10 -11.07
CA ALA A 547 19.97 -22.43 -12.30
C ALA A 547 19.31 -23.61 -13.04
N GLY A 548 19.87 -23.96 -14.20
CA GLY A 548 19.33 -25.01 -15.06
C GLY A 548 18.08 -24.57 -15.82
N SER A 549 17.34 -25.51 -16.40
CA SER A 549 16.17 -25.21 -17.22
C SER A 549 14.85 -25.26 -16.44
N ILE A 550 13.84 -24.56 -16.94
CA ILE A 550 12.45 -24.75 -16.49
C ILE A 550 12.04 -26.21 -16.78
N PRO A 551 11.65 -27.01 -15.75
CA PRO A 551 11.29 -28.41 -15.96
C PRO A 551 9.98 -28.54 -16.75
N PRO A 552 9.90 -29.38 -17.80
CA PRO A 552 8.65 -29.60 -18.55
C PRO A 552 7.49 -30.06 -17.69
N GLU A 553 7.75 -30.72 -16.56
CA GLU A 553 6.74 -31.16 -15.60
C GLU A 553 5.90 -30.01 -15.04
N ILE A 554 6.37 -28.76 -15.10
CA ILE A 554 5.59 -27.58 -14.70
C ILE A 554 4.22 -27.54 -15.39
N GLY A 555 4.12 -28.03 -16.64
CA GLY A 555 2.88 -28.11 -17.40
C GLY A 555 1.78 -28.98 -16.81
N LYS A 556 2.06 -29.74 -15.73
CA LYS A 556 1.05 -30.49 -14.96
C LYS A 556 0.24 -29.60 -14.01
N LEU A 557 0.71 -28.40 -13.67
CA LEU A 557 0.07 -27.49 -12.71
C LEU A 557 -1.12 -26.73 -13.33
N LYS A 558 -2.22 -27.43 -13.61
CA LYS A 558 -3.38 -26.87 -14.35
C LYS A 558 -4.07 -25.68 -13.69
N GLN A 559 -3.92 -25.52 -12.37
CA GLN A 559 -4.49 -24.41 -11.63
C GLN A 559 -3.61 -23.16 -11.61
N LEU A 560 -2.38 -23.23 -12.15
CA LEU A 560 -1.41 -22.15 -12.04
C LEU A 560 -1.87 -20.94 -12.85
N GLN A 561 -1.94 -19.80 -12.16
CA GLN A 561 -2.29 -18.49 -12.67
C GLN A 561 -1.07 -17.56 -12.75
N GLY A 562 -0.12 -17.70 -11.84
CA GLY A 562 1.12 -16.90 -11.83
C GLY A 562 2.37 -17.75 -11.70
N LEU A 563 3.32 -17.54 -12.61
CA LEU A 563 4.67 -18.13 -12.55
C LEU A 563 5.71 -17.01 -12.60
N TYR A 564 6.43 -16.82 -11.49
CA TYR A 564 7.45 -15.77 -11.34
C TYR A 564 8.83 -16.39 -11.11
N LEU A 565 9.71 -16.19 -12.08
CA LEU A 565 11.12 -16.62 -12.08
C LEU A 565 12.06 -15.44 -12.37
N THR A 566 11.59 -14.20 -12.23
CA THR A 566 12.36 -12.99 -12.51
C THR A 566 13.69 -12.99 -11.75
N ASN A 567 14.76 -12.46 -12.35
CA ASN A 567 16.06 -12.25 -11.70
C ASN A 567 16.62 -13.54 -11.08
N ASN A 568 16.94 -14.51 -11.95
CA ASN A 568 17.53 -15.80 -11.61
C ASN A 568 18.64 -16.18 -12.64
N LYS A 569 19.19 -17.39 -12.54
CA LYS A 569 20.20 -17.95 -13.46
C LYS A 569 19.62 -19.06 -14.34
N VAL A 570 18.30 -19.03 -14.60
CA VAL A 570 17.62 -20.07 -15.38
C VAL A 570 18.07 -19.98 -16.84
N GLN A 571 18.48 -21.10 -17.40
CA GLN A 571 19.04 -21.24 -18.75
C GLN A 571 18.21 -22.18 -19.62
N GLY A 572 18.62 -22.38 -20.87
CA GLY A 572 17.93 -23.26 -21.81
C GLY A 572 16.76 -22.54 -22.48
N HIS A 573 15.68 -23.26 -22.79
CA HIS A 573 14.53 -22.73 -23.54
C HIS A 573 13.27 -22.75 -22.67
N VAL A 574 12.26 -21.96 -23.02
CA VAL A 574 10.92 -22.10 -22.44
C VAL A 574 10.28 -23.37 -23.00
N PRO A 575 9.96 -24.40 -22.17
CA PRO A 575 9.42 -25.65 -22.68
C PRO A 575 7.97 -25.47 -23.16
N GLU A 576 7.59 -26.17 -24.25
CA GLU A 576 6.21 -26.16 -24.76
C GLU A 576 5.17 -26.58 -23.70
N ALA A 577 5.59 -27.36 -22.70
CA ALA A 577 4.73 -27.75 -21.60
C ALA A 577 4.15 -26.56 -20.80
N VAL A 578 4.79 -25.38 -20.81
CA VAL A 578 4.23 -24.14 -20.22
C VAL A 578 2.91 -23.77 -20.88
N CYS A 579 2.73 -24.08 -22.17
CA CYS A 579 1.48 -23.86 -22.90
C CYS A 579 0.33 -24.75 -22.42
N HIS A 580 0.61 -25.75 -21.60
CA HIS A 580 -0.44 -26.58 -20.99
C HIS A 580 -1.05 -25.97 -19.73
N LEU A 581 -0.58 -24.79 -19.30
CA LEU A 581 -1.09 -24.01 -18.17
C LEU A 581 -2.25 -23.12 -18.62
N SER A 582 -3.41 -23.72 -18.87
CA SER A 582 -4.57 -23.03 -19.46
C SER A 582 -5.12 -21.86 -18.63
N ASN A 583 -4.83 -21.84 -17.32
CA ASN A 583 -5.28 -20.80 -16.39
C ASN A 583 -4.22 -19.70 -16.17
N LEU A 584 -3.08 -19.77 -16.87
CA LEU A 584 -1.97 -18.84 -16.65
C LEU A 584 -2.35 -17.42 -17.06
N VAL A 585 -2.29 -16.51 -16.09
CA VAL A 585 -2.57 -15.08 -16.23
C VAL A 585 -1.27 -14.28 -16.32
N GLN A 586 -0.23 -14.70 -15.60
CA GLN A 586 1.02 -13.97 -15.45
C GLN A 586 2.22 -14.90 -15.62
N LEU A 587 3.11 -14.57 -16.56
CA LEU A 587 4.36 -15.28 -16.81
C LEU A 587 5.54 -14.31 -16.79
N PHE A 588 6.36 -14.42 -15.76
CA PHE A 588 7.46 -13.50 -15.47
C PHE A 588 8.78 -14.26 -15.48
N LEU A 589 9.57 -14.08 -16.54
CA LEU A 589 10.83 -14.75 -16.79
C LEU A 589 12.00 -13.76 -17.01
N ASN A 590 11.82 -12.48 -16.69
CA ASN A 590 12.84 -11.47 -16.98
C ASN A 590 14.15 -11.73 -16.22
N GLY A 591 15.28 -11.24 -16.71
CA GLY A 591 16.54 -11.26 -15.95
C GLY A 591 17.04 -12.68 -15.71
N ASN A 592 17.14 -13.46 -16.79
CA ASN A 592 17.60 -14.85 -16.76
C ASN A 592 18.57 -15.11 -17.93
N GLU A 593 18.97 -16.36 -18.13
CA GLU A 593 19.82 -16.82 -19.22
C GLU A 593 19.07 -17.67 -20.26
N LEU A 594 17.74 -17.48 -20.39
CA LEU A 594 16.91 -18.22 -21.35
C LEU A 594 17.27 -17.84 -22.78
N SER A 595 17.23 -18.82 -23.68
CA SER A 595 17.74 -18.73 -25.05
C SER A 595 16.86 -19.51 -26.04
N GLY A 596 17.14 -19.35 -27.32
CA GLY A 596 16.45 -20.01 -28.43
C GLY A 596 15.03 -19.48 -28.69
N LEU A 597 14.11 -20.37 -29.09
CA LEU A 597 12.77 -19.98 -29.55
C LEU A 597 11.78 -19.75 -28.41
N ILE A 598 10.98 -18.70 -28.52
CA ILE A 598 9.77 -18.51 -27.71
C ILE A 598 8.67 -19.41 -28.29
N PRO A 599 8.02 -20.30 -27.52
CA PRO A 599 7.02 -21.21 -28.05
C PRO A 599 5.80 -20.49 -28.66
N GLU A 600 5.44 -20.84 -29.90
CA GLU A 600 4.26 -20.24 -30.57
C GLU A 600 2.95 -20.50 -29.82
N CYS A 601 2.87 -21.62 -29.09
CA CYS A 601 1.69 -22.00 -28.33
C CYS A 601 1.36 -21.05 -27.17
N LEU A 602 2.29 -20.18 -26.74
CA LEU A 602 1.99 -19.15 -25.73
C LEU A 602 0.90 -18.19 -26.21
N GLY A 603 0.82 -17.95 -27.52
CA GLY A 603 -0.25 -17.15 -28.13
C GLY A 603 -1.64 -17.76 -28.03
N ASN A 604 -1.76 -19.03 -27.63
CA ASN A 604 -3.04 -19.72 -27.46
C ASN A 604 -3.56 -19.67 -26.00
N LEU A 605 -2.80 -19.09 -25.06
CA LEU A 605 -3.20 -18.97 -23.66
C LEU A 605 -4.20 -17.81 -23.50
N SER A 606 -5.49 -18.12 -23.54
CA SER A 606 -6.57 -17.13 -23.54
C SER A 606 -6.68 -16.28 -22.27
N MET A 607 -6.15 -16.77 -21.14
CA MET A 607 -6.16 -16.06 -19.85
C MET A 607 -4.91 -15.20 -19.63
N LEU A 608 -3.88 -15.33 -20.47
CA LEU A 608 -2.60 -14.66 -20.25
C LEU A 608 -2.73 -13.15 -20.49
N GLN A 609 -2.42 -12.38 -19.44
CA GLN A 609 -2.52 -10.92 -19.44
C GLN A 609 -1.16 -10.24 -19.31
N LYS A 610 -0.19 -10.88 -18.63
CA LYS A 610 1.14 -10.29 -18.41
C LYS A 610 2.22 -11.26 -18.86
N LEU A 611 2.99 -10.87 -19.86
CA LEU A 611 4.10 -11.65 -20.41
C LEU A 611 5.39 -10.85 -20.37
N TYR A 612 6.34 -11.32 -19.57
CA TYR A 612 7.59 -10.65 -19.26
C TYR A 612 8.76 -11.59 -19.55
N LEU A 613 9.50 -11.33 -20.62
CA LEU A 613 10.59 -12.15 -21.16
C LEU A 613 11.91 -11.35 -21.33
N GLY A 614 11.97 -10.13 -20.80
CA GLY A 614 13.09 -9.21 -21.03
C GLY A 614 14.40 -9.66 -20.35
N SER A 615 15.53 -9.06 -20.73
CA SER A 615 16.85 -9.33 -20.18
C SER A 615 17.19 -10.83 -20.20
N ASN A 616 17.17 -11.42 -21.40
CA ASN A 616 17.48 -12.83 -21.67
C ASN A 616 18.34 -12.94 -22.95
N LYS A 617 18.53 -14.16 -23.46
CA LYS A 617 19.33 -14.50 -24.65
C LYS A 617 18.47 -15.03 -25.81
N PHE A 618 17.19 -14.65 -25.91
CA PHE A 618 16.33 -15.06 -27.04
C PHE A 618 16.83 -14.44 -28.35
N SER A 619 17.03 -15.25 -29.39
CA SER A 619 17.76 -14.86 -30.61
C SER A 619 17.08 -15.24 -31.94
N SER A 620 15.75 -15.15 -31.99
CA SER A 620 14.94 -15.49 -33.17
C SER A 620 13.75 -14.54 -33.33
N LYS A 621 12.94 -14.74 -34.37
CA LYS A 621 11.72 -13.98 -34.61
C LYS A 621 10.70 -14.16 -33.48
N PHE A 622 10.03 -13.07 -33.12
CA PHE A 622 8.94 -13.12 -32.16
C PHE A 622 7.71 -13.84 -32.77
N PRO A 623 7.11 -14.82 -32.07
CA PRO A 623 5.98 -15.61 -32.58
C PRO A 623 4.78 -14.79 -33.07
N LEU A 624 4.25 -15.16 -34.25
CA LEU A 624 3.11 -14.44 -34.86
C LEU A 624 1.81 -14.57 -34.04
N SER A 625 1.63 -15.69 -33.34
CA SER A 625 0.47 -15.93 -32.47
C SER A 625 0.39 -14.94 -31.31
N LEU A 626 1.52 -14.48 -30.78
CA LEU A 626 1.58 -13.55 -29.64
C LEU A 626 1.09 -12.14 -30.01
N TRP A 627 1.24 -11.73 -31.28
CA TRP A 627 0.69 -10.45 -31.76
C TRP A 627 -0.84 -10.43 -31.84
N LYS A 628 -1.50 -11.59 -31.74
CA LYS A 628 -2.97 -11.74 -31.87
C LYS A 628 -3.69 -11.86 -30.53
N MET A 629 -2.98 -11.72 -29.41
CA MET A 629 -3.53 -11.90 -28.07
C MET A 629 -4.34 -10.68 -27.61
N SER A 630 -5.62 -10.65 -27.93
CA SER A 630 -6.49 -9.51 -27.61
C SER A 630 -6.67 -9.23 -26.12
N GLY A 631 -6.42 -10.21 -25.25
CA GLY A 631 -6.50 -10.09 -23.78
C GLY A 631 -5.19 -9.68 -23.09
N LEU A 632 -4.08 -9.53 -23.82
CA LEU A 632 -2.79 -9.21 -23.24
C LEU A 632 -2.73 -7.74 -22.81
N LEU A 633 -2.36 -7.49 -21.55
CA LEU A 633 -2.24 -6.16 -20.95
C LEU A 633 -0.80 -5.64 -20.97
N TYR A 634 0.18 -6.51 -20.71
CA TYR A 634 1.60 -6.14 -20.67
C TYR A 634 2.45 -7.15 -21.42
N LEU A 635 3.30 -6.63 -22.31
CA LEU A 635 4.29 -7.40 -23.05
C LEU A 635 5.64 -6.73 -22.93
N SER A 636 6.62 -7.44 -22.35
CA SER A 636 8.03 -7.05 -22.38
C SER A 636 8.88 -8.17 -22.95
N VAL A 637 9.65 -7.85 -23.98
CA VAL A 637 10.73 -8.70 -24.52
C VAL A 637 12.05 -7.93 -24.59
N SER A 638 12.15 -6.83 -23.86
CA SER A 638 13.27 -5.89 -23.92
C SER A 638 14.61 -6.56 -23.64
N ARG A 639 15.72 -6.05 -24.18
CA ARG A 639 17.08 -6.57 -23.90
C ARG A 639 17.20 -8.07 -24.21
N ASN A 640 16.94 -8.41 -25.47
CA ASN A 640 17.17 -9.73 -26.06
C ASN A 640 17.88 -9.54 -27.42
N SER A 641 17.99 -10.60 -28.21
CA SER A 641 18.49 -10.57 -29.59
C SER A 641 17.38 -10.91 -30.58
N ILE A 642 16.13 -10.53 -30.29
CA ILE A 642 14.98 -10.85 -31.14
C ILE A 642 15.06 -10.03 -32.44
N GLU A 643 14.90 -10.70 -33.57
CA GLU A 643 15.00 -10.12 -34.91
C GLU A 643 13.68 -10.19 -35.69
N GLY A 644 13.64 -9.56 -36.86
CA GLY A 644 12.48 -9.55 -37.74
C GLY A 644 11.65 -8.27 -37.64
N GLU A 645 10.44 -8.29 -38.18
CA GLU A 645 9.53 -7.15 -38.22
C GLU A 645 8.37 -7.30 -37.23
N VAL A 646 7.80 -6.18 -36.80
CA VAL A 646 6.52 -6.16 -36.09
C VAL A 646 5.40 -6.21 -37.14
N PRO A 647 4.56 -7.26 -37.19
CA PRO A 647 3.53 -7.40 -38.21
C PRO A 647 2.33 -6.49 -37.96
N SER A 648 1.47 -6.32 -38.97
CA SER A 648 0.22 -5.58 -38.85
C SER A 648 -0.78 -6.17 -37.85
N ASP A 649 -0.63 -7.46 -37.50
CA ASP A 649 -1.41 -8.14 -36.47
C ASP A 649 -1.30 -7.46 -35.08
N ILE A 650 -0.27 -6.63 -34.84
CA ILE A 650 -0.13 -5.82 -33.61
C ILE A 650 -1.41 -5.08 -33.21
N GLY A 651 -2.21 -4.65 -34.21
CA GLY A 651 -3.48 -3.96 -33.97
C GLY A 651 -4.52 -4.81 -33.22
N GLU A 652 -4.36 -6.13 -33.17
CA GLU A 652 -5.27 -7.05 -32.48
C GLU A 652 -5.06 -7.09 -30.95
N LEU A 653 -3.97 -6.53 -30.41
CA LEU A 653 -3.69 -6.44 -28.97
C LEU A 653 -4.57 -5.39 -28.25
N LYS A 654 -5.89 -5.47 -28.40
CA LYS A 654 -6.84 -4.40 -27.99
C LYS A 654 -6.79 -4.04 -26.49
N ALA A 655 -6.38 -4.96 -25.62
CA ALA A 655 -6.27 -4.71 -24.19
C ALA A 655 -4.91 -4.15 -23.73
N ILE A 656 -3.91 -4.05 -24.61
CA ILE A 656 -2.52 -3.72 -24.22
C ILE A 656 -2.43 -2.34 -23.57
N VAL A 657 -1.71 -2.28 -22.45
CA VAL A 657 -1.41 -1.08 -21.66
C VAL A 657 0.08 -0.75 -21.73
N GLY A 658 0.96 -1.75 -21.64
CA GLY A 658 2.41 -1.56 -21.72
C GLY A 658 3.08 -2.49 -22.73
N LEU A 659 3.88 -1.92 -23.64
CA LEU A 659 4.59 -2.64 -24.68
C LEU A 659 6.06 -2.21 -24.73
N TYR A 660 6.95 -3.12 -24.35
CA TYR A 660 8.39 -2.88 -24.22
C TYR A 660 9.18 -3.83 -25.13
N LEU A 661 9.64 -3.31 -26.27
CA LEU A 661 10.42 -4.04 -27.29
C LEU A 661 11.87 -3.56 -27.36
N CYS A 662 12.29 -2.69 -26.45
CA CYS A 662 13.56 -1.98 -26.54
C CYS A 662 14.80 -2.89 -26.43
N SER A 663 15.93 -2.45 -27.00
CA SER A 663 17.18 -3.21 -27.02
C SER A 663 17.01 -4.60 -27.65
N ASN A 664 16.65 -4.62 -28.92
CA ASN A 664 16.51 -5.83 -29.75
C ASN A 664 17.00 -5.53 -31.19
N HIS A 665 16.76 -6.46 -32.11
CA HIS A 665 17.05 -6.32 -33.54
C HIS A 665 15.76 -6.23 -34.39
N PHE A 666 14.67 -5.69 -33.84
CA PHE A 666 13.47 -5.44 -34.64
C PHE A 666 13.78 -4.42 -35.74
N SER A 667 13.26 -4.68 -36.94
CA SER A 667 13.52 -3.90 -38.15
C SER A 667 12.20 -3.61 -38.88
N SER A 668 12.28 -3.07 -40.11
CA SER A 668 11.14 -2.63 -40.92
C SER A 668 10.55 -1.29 -40.47
N VAL A 669 9.51 -0.85 -41.17
CA VAL A 669 8.74 0.36 -40.83
C VAL A 669 7.78 0.06 -39.69
N ILE A 670 7.56 1.04 -38.79
CA ILE A 670 6.57 0.91 -37.72
C ILE A 670 5.16 0.80 -38.36
N PRO A 671 4.40 -0.29 -38.12
CA PRO A 671 3.06 -0.46 -38.68
C PRO A 671 2.07 0.62 -38.26
N THR A 672 1.24 1.09 -39.19
CA THR A 672 0.18 2.08 -38.89
C THR A 672 -0.87 1.54 -37.90
N ARG A 673 -1.04 0.22 -37.82
CA ARG A 673 -1.98 -0.45 -36.90
C ARG A 673 -1.65 -0.31 -35.42
N PHE A 674 -0.45 0.15 -35.05
CA PHE A 674 -0.19 0.59 -33.67
C PHE A 674 -1.22 1.62 -33.20
N GLY A 675 -1.66 2.53 -34.08
CA GLY A 675 -2.69 3.53 -33.75
C GLY A 675 -4.08 2.96 -33.42
N GLU A 676 -4.29 1.65 -33.51
CA GLU A 676 -5.53 1.01 -33.06
C GLU A 676 -5.50 0.66 -31.55
N LEU A 677 -4.35 0.80 -30.87
CA LEU A 677 -4.12 0.40 -29.47
C LEU A 677 -4.49 1.52 -28.48
N GLN A 678 -5.77 1.87 -28.40
CA GLN A 678 -6.24 3.04 -27.64
C GLN A 678 -6.00 2.97 -26.12
N ASN A 679 -5.82 1.76 -25.56
CA ASN A 679 -5.52 1.54 -24.14
C ASN A 679 -4.02 1.64 -23.80
N LEU A 680 -3.15 1.74 -24.81
CA LEU A 680 -1.70 1.74 -24.62
C LEU A 680 -1.27 3.02 -23.90
N GLN A 681 -0.61 2.85 -22.76
CA GLN A 681 -0.07 3.91 -21.92
C GLN A 681 1.46 4.01 -22.05
N TYR A 682 2.14 2.87 -22.18
CA TYR A 682 3.60 2.81 -22.23
C TYR A 682 4.06 2.11 -23.51
N LEU A 683 4.80 2.84 -24.36
CA LEU A 683 5.40 2.29 -25.58
C LEU A 683 6.90 2.58 -25.61
N ASP A 684 7.70 1.52 -25.57
CA ASP A 684 9.15 1.60 -25.74
C ASP A 684 9.64 0.71 -26.88
N LEU A 685 10.06 1.34 -27.98
CA LEU A 685 10.65 0.73 -29.17
C LEU A 685 12.15 1.08 -29.31
N SER A 686 12.76 1.66 -28.28
CA SER A 686 14.09 2.23 -28.38
C SER A 686 15.18 1.19 -28.63
N ASN A 687 16.31 1.61 -29.18
CA ASN A 687 17.48 0.76 -29.44
C ASN A 687 17.10 -0.49 -30.27
N ASN A 688 16.63 -0.24 -31.49
CA ASN A 688 16.26 -1.23 -32.50
C ASN A 688 16.72 -0.74 -33.89
N SER A 689 16.32 -1.44 -34.95
CA SER A 689 16.62 -1.11 -36.35
C SER A 689 15.38 -0.64 -37.13
N PHE A 690 14.40 -0.01 -36.46
CA PHE A 690 13.22 0.53 -37.14
C PHE A 690 13.62 1.70 -38.04
N PHE A 691 13.04 1.77 -39.25
CA PHE A 691 13.30 2.85 -40.20
C PHE A 691 12.00 3.42 -40.80
N GLY A 692 12.14 4.47 -41.60
CA GLY A 692 10.99 5.17 -42.18
C GLY A 692 10.33 6.14 -41.20
N ARG A 693 9.07 6.51 -41.46
CA ARG A 693 8.40 7.62 -40.75
C ARG A 693 7.68 7.15 -39.49
N ILE A 694 7.59 8.03 -38.48
CA ILE A 694 6.68 7.86 -37.35
C ILE A 694 5.23 7.89 -37.87
N PRO A 695 4.40 6.86 -37.62
CA PRO A 695 3.04 6.79 -38.15
C PRO A 695 2.13 7.91 -37.63
N LEU A 696 1.40 8.58 -38.54
CA LEU A 696 0.41 9.59 -38.17
C LEU A 696 -0.71 9.04 -37.26
N SER A 697 -0.97 7.74 -37.36
CA SER A 697 -1.98 7.03 -36.56
C SER A 697 -1.63 6.95 -35.08
N PHE A 698 -0.39 7.25 -34.65
CA PHE A 698 -0.04 7.35 -33.23
C PHE A 698 -0.86 8.42 -32.50
N ALA A 699 -1.39 9.41 -33.22
CA ALA A 699 -2.31 10.39 -32.65
C ALA A 699 -3.64 9.79 -32.14
N ASN A 700 -3.94 8.53 -32.48
CA ASN A 700 -5.11 7.80 -31.97
C ASN A 700 -4.81 7.04 -30.67
N LEU A 701 -3.56 7.03 -30.18
CA LEU A 701 -3.16 6.41 -28.91
C LEU A 701 -3.56 7.29 -27.71
N ILE A 702 -4.86 7.50 -27.54
CA ILE A 702 -5.42 8.52 -26.64
C ILE A 702 -5.01 8.36 -25.16
N SER A 703 -4.65 7.16 -24.72
CA SER A 703 -4.21 6.87 -23.34
C SER A 703 -2.70 6.95 -23.14
N LEU A 704 -1.92 7.26 -24.19
CA LEU A 704 -0.46 7.15 -24.15
C LEU A 704 0.14 8.17 -23.18
N GLU A 705 0.97 7.69 -22.25
CA GLU A 705 1.69 8.50 -21.26
C GLU A 705 3.19 8.58 -21.56
N ILE A 706 3.80 7.50 -22.04
CA ILE A 706 5.24 7.43 -22.34
C ILE A 706 5.44 6.86 -23.74
N LEU A 707 6.20 7.60 -24.56
CA LEU A 707 6.61 7.19 -25.89
C LEU A 707 8.14 7.27 -26.04
N ASN A 708 8.80 6.12 -26.17
CA ASN A 708 10.23 6.05 -26.42
C ASN A 708 10.53 5.37 -27.77
N LEU A 709 11.07 6.15 -28.71
CA LEU A 709 11.48 5.74 -30.06
C LEU A 709 12.98 5.97 -30.30
N SER A 710 13.74 6.27 -29.25
CA SER A 710 15.14 6.66 -29.38
C SER A 710 16.03 5.54 -29.93
N LEU A 711 17.21 5.89 -30.45
CA LEU A 711 18.20 4.92 -30.95
C LEU A 711 17.59 3.98 -32.02
N ASN A 712 17.10 4.56 -33.11
CA ASN A 712 16.60 3.85 -34.29
C ASN A 712 17.07 4.59 -35.56
N SER A 713 16.58 4.18 -36.73
CA SER A 713 16.85 4.83 -38.03
C SER A 713 15.58 5.49 -38.60
N LEU A 714 14.75 6.06 -37.73
CA LEU A 714 13.51 6.73 -38.14
C LEU A 714 13.82 8.04 -38.86
N SER A 715 13.10 8.35 -39.93
CA SER A 715 13.31 9.50 -40.81
C SER A 715 12.03 10.27 -41.09
N GLY A 716 12.15 11.46 -41.68
CA GLY A 716 11.02 12.37 -41.92
C GLY A 716 10.64 13.17 -40.68
N THR A 717 9.44 13.75 -40.69
CA THR A 717 8.99 14.71 -39.67
C THR A 717 8.36 14.07 -38.44
N ILE A 718 8.52 14.68 -37.27
CA ILE A 718 7.72 14.38 -36.08
C ILE A 718 6.25 14.78 -36.35
N PRO A 719 5.27 13.85 -36.26
CA PRO A 719 3.88 14.17 -36.56
C PRO A 719 3.31 15.22 -35.61
N LYS A 720 2.89 16.37 -36.15
CA LYS A 720 2.19 17.41 -35.38
C LYS A 720 0.90 16.92 -34.72
N SER A 721 0.29 15.86 -35.25
CA SER A 721 -0.90 15.25 -34.66
C SER A 721 -0.67 14.68 -33.25
N LEU A 722 0.58 14.41 -32.84
CA LEU A 722 0.92 13.97 -31.48
C LEU A 722 0.64 15.04 -30.41
N GLU A 723 0.54 16.33 -30.78
CA GLU A 723 0.13 17.40 -29.86
C GLU A 723 -1.26 17.16 -29.25
N LYS A 724 -2.11 16.34 -29.89
CA LYS A 724 -3.46 16.03 -29.43
C LYS A 724 -3.50 15.06 -28.24
N LEU A 725 -2.41 14.37 -27.94
CA LEU A 725 -2.36 13.37 -26.88
C LEU A 725 -2.22 14.05 -25.51
N SER A 726 -3.35 14.27 -24.83
CA SER A 726 -3.40 15.04 -23.58
C SER A 726 -2.76 14.33 -22.39
N TYR A 727 -2.67 12.99 -22.42
CA TYR A 727 -2.06 12.20 -21.35
C TYR A 727 -0.56 11.96 -21.54
N LEU A 728 0.01 12.34 -22.69
CA LEU A 728 1.42 12.08 -23.01
C LEU A 728 2.32 12.98 -22.15
N LYS A 729 3.01 12.35 -21.19
CA LYS A 729 3.90 13.01 -20.22
C LYS A 729 5.34 13.03 -20.68
N ASN A 730 5.78 11.97 -21.38
CA ASN A 730 7.18 11.83 -21.79
C ASN A 730 7.28 11.33 -23.24
N ILE A 731 8.13 12.01 -24.02
CA ILE A 731 8.50 11.59 -25.36
C ILE A 731 10.02 11.59 -25.50
N ASN A 732 10.56 10.54 -26.12
CA ASN A 732 11.97 10.48 -26.50
C ASN A 732 12.11 9.95 -27.94
N VAL A 733 12.63 10.78 -28.83
CA VAL A 733 12.90 10.46 -30.25
C VAL A 733 14.37 10.69 -30.63
N SER A 734 15.24 10.81 -29.62
CA SER A 734 16.67 11.07 -29.82
C SER A 734 17.39 9.95 -30.57
N PHE A 735 18.53 10.26 -31.19
CA PHE A 735 19.35 9.32 -31.96
C PHE A 735 18.54 8.62 -33.07
N ASN A 736 18.02 9.43 -33.99
CA ASN A 736 17.31 9.04 -35.21
C ASN A 736 17.73 9.97 -36.36
N ASP A 737 17.15 9.79 -37.55
CA ASP A 737 17.36 10.60 -38.75
C ASP A 737 16.17 11.55 -39.03
N LEU A 738 15.51 12.07 -37.98
CA LEU A 738 14.33 12.93 -38.13
C LEU A 738 14.70 14.35 -38.61
N GLU A 739 13.77 14.95 -39.36
CA GLU A 739 13.95 16.27 -39.99
C GLU A 739 12.69 17.16 -39.88
N GLY A 740 12.85 18.47 -40.06
CA GLY A 740 11.75 19.43 -40.06
C GLY A 740 11.43 20.02 -38.68
N GLU A 741 10.30 20.74 -38.60
CA GLU A 741 9.92 21.49 -37.41
C GLU A 741 9.48 20.58 -36.25
N ILE A 742 10.00 20.82 -35.04
CA ILE A 742 9.51 20.18 -33.82
C ILE A 742 8.14 20.79 -33.47
N PRO A 743 7.08 19.98 -33.28
CA PRO A 743 5.78 20.49 -32.84
C PRO A 743 5.88 21.32 -31.55
N SER A 744 5.02 22.32 -31.38
CA SER A 744 5.13 23.31 -30.29
C SER A 744 4.07 23.11 -29.19
N GLY A 745 3.04 22.30 -29.43
CA GLY A 745 1.96 22.02 -28.49
C GLY A 745 2.11 20.71 -27.70
N GLY A 746 1.22 20.47 -26.74
CA GLY A 746 1.17 19.21 -25.99
C GLY A 746 2.47 18.90 -25.23
N VAL A 747 2.90 17.63 -25.26
CA VAL A 747 4.12 17.16 -24.57
C VAL A 747 5.39 17.91 -24.99
N PHE A 748 5.45 18.40 -26.24
CA PHE A 748 6.63 19.04 -26.80
C PHE A 748 6.94 20.39 -26.13
N ALA A 749 5.93 21.10 -25.63
CA ALA A 749 6.11 22.36 -24.90
C ALA A 749 6.89 22.17 -23.58
N ASN A 750 6.79 20.99 -22.97
CA ASN A 750 7.42 20.64 -21.69
C ASN A 750 8.57 19.62 -21.85
N SER A 751 8.96 19.29 -23.09
CA SER A 751 9.98 18.27 -23.37
C SER A 751 11.40 18.81 -23.22
N THR A 752 12.33 17.93 -22.86
CA THR A 752 13.75 18.30 -22.70
C THR A 752 14.51 18.21 -24.03
N LEU A 753 15.62 18.93 -24.19
CA LEU A 753 16.52 18.79 -25.35
C LEU A 753 17.00 17.35 -25.56
N GLN A 754 17.16 16.60 -24.46
CA GLN A 754 17.59 15.20 -24.48
C GLN A 754 16.67 14.35 -25.35
N SER A 755 15.37 14.65 -25.38
CA SER A 755 14.36 13.93 -26.16
C SER A 755 14.57 14.02 -27.68
N PHE A 756 15.39 14.95 -28.17
CA PHE A 756 15.55 15.23 -29.61
C PHE A 756 17.00 15.14 -30.11
N LEU A 757 17.97 14.81 -29.24
CA LEU A 757 19.39 14.78 -29.57
C LEU A 757 19.72 13.92 -30.79
N GLU A 758 20.81 14.27 -31.48
CA GLU A 758 21.34 13.55 -32.65
C GLU A 758 20.37 13.40 -33.85
N ASN A 759 19.29 14.20 -33.91
CA ASN A 759 18.47 14.36 -35.11
C ASN A 759 18.88 15.64 -35.86
N LYS A 760 19.86 15.53 -36.76
CA LYS A 760 20.51 16.69 -37.41
C LYS A 760 19.59 17.57 -38.27
N GLY A 761 18.46 17.03 -38.72
CA GLY A 761 17.51 17.72 -39.58
C GLY A 761 16.42 18.50 -38.85
N LEU A 762 16.32 18.40 -37.52
CA LEU A 762 15.25 19.06 -36.75
C LEU A 762 15.50 20.56 -36.58
N CYS A 763 14.43 21.36 -36.60
CA CYS A 763 14.46 22.81 -36.46
C CYS A 763 13.25 23.34 -35.66
N GLY A 764 13.26 24.61 -35.23
CA GLY A 764 12.03 25.32 -34.84
C GLY A 764 11.75 25.56 -33.35
N MET A 765 12.55 25.04 -32.42
CA MET A 765 12.38 25.37 -30.99
C MET A 765 13.41 26.43 -30.54
N HIS A 766 12.99 27.70 -30.47
CA HIS A 766 13.83 28.87 -30.11
C HIS A 766 14.49 28.80 -28.72
N ILE A 767 14.15 27.81 -27.89
CA ILE A 767 14.56 27.68 -26.49
C ILE A 767 15.78 26.75 -26.31
N LEU A 768 16.21 26.00 -27.34
CA LEU A 768 17.13 24.85 -27.17
C LEU A 768 18.38 24.80 -28.07
N GLU A 769 18.91 25.92 -28.58
CA GLU A 769 20.08 25.95 -29.50
C GLU A 769 19.91 25.18 -30.83
N ILE A 770 18.70 24.70 -31.12
CA ILE A 770 18.35 24.07 -32.41
C ILE A 770 18.18 25.18 -33.46
N PRO A 771 18.76 25.05 -34.68
CA PRO A 771 18.62 26.05 -35.72
C PRO A 771 17.16 26.42 -35.99
N ALA A 772 16.87 27.71 -36.12
CA ALA A 772 15.56 28.17 -36.59
C ALA A 772 15.31 27.60 -38.00
N CYS A 773 14.09 27.13 -38.26
CA CYS A 773 13.74 26.61 -39.58
C CYS A 773 13.97 27.70 -40.64
N ALA A 774 14.73 27.38 -41.69
CA ALA A 774 14.96 28.32 -42.78
C ALA A 774 13.63 28.66 -43.46
N ILE A 775 13.22 29.93 -43.40
CA ILE A 775 12.08 30.44 -44.16
C ILE A 775 12.50 30.46 -45.64
N ASN A 776 12.24 29.38 -46.35
CA ASN A 776 12.43 29.32 -47.79
C ASN A 776 11.30 30.12 -48.46
N ASN A 777 11.53 31.42 -48.68
CA ASN A 777 10.84 32.13 -49.75
C ASN A 777 11.33 31.58 -51.09
N PRO A 778 10.46 31.02 -51.96
CA PRO A 778 10.86 30.53 -53.26
C PRO A 778 11.07 31.73 -54.19
N GLY A 779 12.29 32.27 -54.21
CA GLY A 779 12.63 33.37 -55.10
C GLY A 779 14.06 33.86 -54.96
N LYS A 780 14.86 33.54 -55.98
CA LYS A 780 16.24 34.01 -56.28
C LYS A 780 17.38 33.14 -55.73
N GLN A 781 17.65 32.06 -56.46
CA GLN A 781 18.97 31.42 -56.51
C GLN A 781 19.57 31.62 -57.91
N SER A 782 20.70 32.31 -58.00
CA SER A 782 21.82 31.98 -58.90
C SER A 782 22.99 32.96 -58.68
N ASN A 783 24.22 32.43 -58.69
CA ASN A 783 25.54 33.12 -58.74
C ASN A 783 26.47 32.98 -57.52
N LEU A 784 26.35 31.90 -56.73
CA LEU A 784 27.41 31.54 -55.76
C LEU A 784 27.92 30.09 -55.89
N LYS A 785 27.29 29.25 -56.72
CA LYS A 785 27.66 27.84 -56.90
C LYS A 785 28.78 27.58 -57.92
N GLU A 786 29.17 28.57 -58.74
CA GLU A 786 30.20 28.35 -59.78
C GLU A 786 31.64 28.60 -59.32
N VAL A 787 31.85 29.29 -58.19
CA VAL A 787 33.20 29.66 -57.72
C VAL A 787 33.77 28.62 -56.74
N LEU A 788 32.93 27.99 -55.91
CA LEU A 788 33.39 27.00 -54.92
C LEU A 788 33.89 25.68 -55.55
N LEU A 789 33.40 25.32 -56.74
CA LEU A 789 33.74 24.05 -57.41
C LEU A 789 35.15 24.04 -58.01
N LYS A 790 35.79 25.21 -58.19
CA LYS A 790 37.13 25.33 -58.80
C LYS A 790 38.29 25.26 -57.79
N ILE A 791 37.99 25.29 -56.47
CA ILE A 791 39.02 25.31 -55.41
C ILE A 791 39.13 23.95 -54.69
N VAL A 792 38.03 23.18 -54.62
CA VAL A 792 37.97 21.96 -53.80
C VAL A 792 38.59 20.74 -54.52
N THR A 793 38.61 20.74 -55.86
CA THR A 793 39.07 19.59 -56.66
C THR A 793 40.59 19.29 -56.61
N PRO A 794 41.52 20.27 -56.50
CA PRO A 794 42.95 19.95 -56.39
C PRO A 794 43.36 19.42 -55.01
N VAL A 795 42.68 19.86 -53.95
CA VAL A 795 43.05 19.57 -52.55
C VAL A 795 42.76 18.11 -52.19
N VAL A 796 41.64 17.56 -52.66
CA VAL A 796 41.22 16.17 -52.40
C VAL A 796 42.11 15.15 -53.12
N ILE A 797 42.66 15.50 -54.28
CA ILE A 797 43.55 14.62 -55.04
C ILE A 797 44.94 14.56 -54.39
N SER A 798 45.43 15.69 -53.85
CA SER A 798 46.72 15.73 -53.14
C SER A 798 46.70 14.96 -51.81
N SER A 799 45.61 15.01 -51.05
CA SER A 799 45.48 14.28 -49.79
C SER A 799 45.36 12.76 -49.99
N PHE A 800 44.72 12.32 -51.08
CA PHE A 800 44.60 10.90 -51.41
C PHE A 800 45.93 10.25 -51.84
N LEU A 801 46.77 10.99 -52.58
CA LEU A 801 48.11 10.53 -53.00
C LEU A 801 49.08 10.44 -51.82
N ILE A 802 49.00 11.36 -50.86
CA ILE A 802 49.80 11.34 -49.63
C ILE A 802 49.41 10.15 -48.76
N PHE A 803 48.10 9.86 -48.62
CA PHE A 803 47.61 8.70 -47.86
C PHE A 803 48.06 7.36 -48.45
N LEU A 804 48.11 7.25 -49.78
CA LEU A 804 48.59 6.05 -50.48
C LEU A 804 50.09 5.82 -50.27
N LEU A 805 50.90 6.89 -50.35
CA LEU A 805 52.35 6.85 -50.10
C LEU A 805 52.69 6.47 -48.65
N VAL A 806 51.93 7.01 -47.68
CA VAL A 806 52.11 6.70 -46.25
C VAL A 806 51.73 5.24 -45.95
N SER A 807 50.68 4.73 -46.57
CA SER A 807 50.21 3.35 -46.41
C SER A 807 51.22 2.33 -46.98
N ILE A 808 51.85 2.65 -48.12
CA ILE A 808 52.92 1.83 -48.71
C ILE A 808 54.19 1.86 -47.83
N LEU A 809 54.54 3.03 -47.25
CA LEU A 809 55.66 3.15 -46.30
C LEU A 809 55.42 2.38 -45.00
N ILE A 810 54.19 2.33 -44.51
CA ILE A 810 53.80 1.56 -43.31
C ILE A 810 53.88 0.05 -43.59
N MET A 811 53.44 -0.41 -44.77
CA MET A 811 53.57 -1.81 -45.17
C MET A 811 55.03 -2.27 -45.34
N ILE A 812 55.92 -1.38 -45.77
CA ILE A 812 57.37 -1.66 -45.87
C ILE A 812 58.04 -1.66 -44.49
N ARG A 813 57.54 -0.88 -43.53
CA ARG A 813 58.08 -0.81 -42.15
C ARG A 813 57.64 -1.97 -41.25
N GLN A 814 56.48 -2.58 -41.49
CA GLN A 814 55.99 -3.72 -40.67
C GLN A 814 56.70 -5.06 -40.94
N LYS A 815 57.68 -5.12 -41.85
CA LYS A 815 58.45 -6.35 -42.14
C LYS A 815 59.80 -6.50 -41.44
N LYS A 816 60.19 -5.60 -40.50
CA LYS A 816 61.44 -5.77 -39.73
C LYS A 816 61.30 -5.42 -38.25
N GLY A 817 61.32 -6.45 -37.41
CA GLY A 817 62.19 -6.54 -36.22
C GLY A 817 61.87 -5.71 -34.96
N LYS A 818 61.30 -6.41 -33.97
CA LYS A 818 61.61 -6.44 -32.51
C LYS A 818 62.23 -5.21 -31.80
N SER A 819 61.52 -4.86 -30.70
CA SER A 819 61.99 -4.70 -29.30
C SER A 819 62.64 -3.40 -28.80
N LYS A 820 62.00 -2.91 -27.70
CA LYS A 820 62.48 -2.18 -26.49
C LYS A 820 62.45 -0.65 -26.43
N ASP A 821 61.58 -0.21 -25.50
CA ASP A 821 61.58 0.93 -24.56
C ASP A 821 62.20 2.28 -24.95
N VAL A 822 61.35 3.31 -25.03
CA VAL A 822 61.64 4.68 -24.57
C VAL A 822 60.36 5.35 -24.06
N GLU A 823 60.41 5.74 -22.78
CA GLU A 823 59.96 7.01 -22.18
C GLU A 823 58.87 7.89 -22.84
N LYS A 824 57.89 8.22 -21.99
CA LYS A 824 56.76 9.14 -22.20
C LYS A 824 57.20 10.59 -22.42
N VAL A 825 56.62 11.23 -23.43
CA VAL A 825 56.16 12.63 -23.35
C VAL A 825 54.74 12.69 -23.91
N LEU A 826 53.85 13.30 -23.12
CA LEU A 826 52.39 13.39 -23.32
C LEU A 826 52.03 14.22 -24.57
N GLU A 827 51.28 13.61 -25.49
CA GLU A 827 50.40 14.30 -26.42
C GLU A 827 48.94 14.24 -25.92
N ILE A 828 48.25 15.36 -26.09
CA ILE A 828 46.91 15.69 -25.61
C ILE A 828 45.89 14.75 -26.27
N GLY A 829 45.43 13.75 -25.51
CA GLY A 829 44.48 12.73 -25.97
C GLY A 829 43.02 13.16 -25.80
N THR A 830 42.26 13.04 -26.89
CA THR A 830 40.80 12.89 -26.87
C THR A 830 40.41 11.79 -25.88
N HIS A 831 39.53 12.09 -24.91
CA HIS A 831 39.12 11.19 -23.84
C HIS A 831 38.63 9.83 -24.41
N GLN A 832 39.40 8.78 -24.17
CA GLN A 832 39.07 7.42 -24.57
C GLN A 832 38.01 6.87 -23.60
N LEU A 833 36.89 6.40 -24.12
CA LEU A 833 35.85 5.73 -23.32
C LEU A 833 36.38 4.39 -22.81
N VAL A 834 36.22 4.12 -21.51
CA VAL A 834 36.65 2.86 -20.89
C VAL A 834 35.57 1.80 -21.11
N SER A 835 35.97 0.61 -21.55
CA SER A 835 35.06 -0.50 -21.84
C SER A 835 34.59 -1.21 -20.56
N TYR A 836 33.44 -1.89 -20.60
CA TYR A 836 32.94 -2.71 -19.49
C TYR A 836 33.98 -3.74 -19.02
N HIS A 837 34.65 -4.41 -19.96
CA HIS A 837 35.69 -5.41 -19.63
C HIS A 837 36.89 -4.82 -18.89
N GLU A 838 37.20 -3.55 -19.15
CA GLU A 838 38.27 -2.85 -18.45
C GLU A 838 37.85 -2.48 -17.02
N ILE A 839 36.62 -2.02 -16.81
CA ILE A 839 36.07 -1.80 -15.46
C ILE A 839 35.99 -3.11 -14.67
N GLN A 840 35.46 -4.17 -15.30
CA GLN A 840 35.33 -5.48 -14.69
C GLN A 840 36.71 -6.01 -14.27
N ARG A 841 37.75 -5.83 -15.08
CA ARG A 841 39.12 -6.19 -14.69
C ARG A 841 39.67 -5.27 -13.60
N ALA A 842 39.45 -3.96 -13.71
CA ALA A 842 39.96 -2.96 -12.78
C ALA A 842 39.43 -3.13 -11.36
N THR A 843 38.19 -3.62 -11.22
CA THR A 843 37.49 -3.87 -9.95
C THR A 843 37.61 -5.32 -9.46
N ASN A 844 38.37 -6.17 -10.16
CA ASN A 844 38.47 -7.61 -9.90
C ASN A 844 37.09 -8.32 -9.93
N ASN A 845 36.30 -8.09 -10.98
CA ASN A 845 34.92 -8.53 -11.14
C ASN A 845 33.97 -7.95 -10.08
N PHE A 846 34.11 -6.67 -9.72
CA PHE A 846 33.30 -6.01 -8.69
C PHE A 846 33.35 -6.73 -7.33
N ASP A 847 34.54 -7.21 -6.97
CA ASP A 847 34.78 -7.89 -5.69
C ASP A 847 34.41 -6.99 -4.51
N GLU A 848 33.73 -7.54 -3.50
CA GLU A 848 33.31 -6.80 -2.30
C GLU A 848 34.49 -6.16 -1.55
N SER A 849 35.69 -6.75 -1.62
CA SER A 849 36.89 -6.16 -1.01
C SER A 849 37.30 -4.82 -1.64
N ASN A 850 36.80 -4.53 -2.84
CA ASN A 850 36.99 -3.25 -3.53
C ASN A 850 35.79 -2.30 -3.36
N LEU A 851 34.70 -2.71 -2.71
CA LEU A 851 33.56 -1.82 -2.44
C LEU A 851 33.98 -0.78 -1.39
N ILE A 852 33.90 0.49 -1.76
CA ILE A 852 34.28 1.62 -0.89
C ILE A 852 33.09 2.47 -0.44
N GLY A 853 31.89 2.22 -0.98
CA GLY A 853 30.65 2.82 -0.50
C GLY A 853 29.44 2.35 -1.30
N GLU A 854 28.27 2.29 -0.66
CA GLU A 854 27.00 1.92 -1.28
C GLU A 854 25.93 2.94 -0.87
N GLY A 855 25.17 3.44 -1.84
CA GLY A 855 24.18 4.50 -1.59
C GLY A 855 22.97 4.41 -2.52
N SER A 856 22.02 5.34 -2.33
CA SER A 856 20.71 5.33 -3.02
C SER A 856 20.74 5.45 -4.56
N SER A 857 21.91 5.68 -5.15
CA SER A 857 22.15 5.78 -6.60
C SER A 857 23.02 4.64 -7.16
N GLY A 858 23.50 3.73 -6.31
CA GLY A 858 24.38 2.60 -6.70
C GLY A 858 25.63 2.46 -5.83
N SER A 859 26.53 1.58 -6.25
CA SER A 859 27.71 1.12 -5.49
C SER A 859 29.01 1.74 -6.05
N VAL A 860 29.96 2.10 -5.18
CA VAL A 860 31.25 2.69 -5.56
C VAL A 860 32.36 1.70 -5.26
N TYR A 861 33.14 1.34 -6.27
CA TYR A 861 34.27 0.42 -6.15
C TYR A 861 35.61 1.15 -6.36
N LYS A 862 36.63 0.76 -5.61
CA LYS A 862 38.02 1.09 -5.94
C LYS A 862 38.46 0.21 -7.11
N GLY A 863 39.07 0.81 -8.13
CA GLY A 863 39.60 0.08 -9.27
C GLY A 863 40.97 0.58 -9.70
N THR A 864 41.69 -0.23 -10.48
CA THR A 864 42.97 0.16 -11.10
C THR A 864 42.89 -0.03 -12.63
N LEU A 865 42.95 1.08 -13.39
CA LEU A 865 42.85 1.05 -14.86
C LEU A 865 44.15 0.54 -15.53
N PHE A 866 44.08 0.25 -16.83
CA PHE A 866 45.21 -0.22 -17.63
C PHE A 866 46.27 0.90 -17.75
N GLY A 867 47.28 0.86 -16.86
CA GLY A 867 48.27 1.92 -16.68
C GLY A 867 48.66 2.19 -15.23
N GLY A 868 47.99 1.56 -14.26
CA GLY A 868 48.31 1.67 -12.82
C GLY A 868 47.60 2.81 -12.09
N THR A 869 46.70 3.54 -12.77
CA THR A 869 45.94 4.64 -12.17
C THR A 869 44.81 4.10 -11.28
N ALA A 870 44.83 4.47 -10.00
CA ALA A 870 43.74 4.19 -9.06
C ALA A 870 42.54 5.10 -9.35
N VAL A 871 41.34 4.52 -9.39
CA VAL A 871 40.08 5.21 -9.72
C VAL A 871 38.96 4.77 -8.78
N ALA A 872 37.97 5.64 -8.58
CA ALA A 872 36.71 5.30 -7.95
C ALA A 872 35.66 5.07 -9.05
N ILE A 873 35.02 3.92 -9.06
CA ILE A 873 34.08 3.49 -10.09
C ILE A 873 32.70 3.42 -9.45
N LYS A 874 31.88 4.47 -9.67
CA LYS A 874 30.49 4.54 -9.20
C LYS A 874 29.61 3.83 -10.23
N VAL A 875 29.13 2.64 -9.87
CA VAL A 875 28.28 1.73 -10.65
C VAL A 875 26.82 1.97 -10.27
N LEU A 876 25.94 2.07 -11.25
CA LEU A 876 24.55 2.43 -11.03
C LEU A 876 23.63 1.22 -11.04
N ASP A 877 22.61 1.25 -10.18
CA ASP A 877 21.50 0.30 -10.18
C ASP A 877 20.48 0.66 -11.28
N LEU A 878 20.21 -0.28 -12.18
CA LEU A 878 19.46 -0.05 -13.43
C LEU A 878 17.98 -0.47 -13.36
N GLU A 879 17.50 -0.97 -12.21
CA GLU A 879 16.13 -1.51 -12.09
C GLU A 879 15.05 -0.46 -11.78
N ILE A 880 15.41 0.79 -11.48
CA ILE A 880 14.47 1.83 -11.00
C ILE A 880 14.46 3.07 -11.92
N GLU A 881 13.32 3.37 -12.56
CA GLU A 881 13.12 4.52 -13.47
C GLU A 881 13.42 5.89 -12.82
N GLN A 882 13.22 6.01 -11.50
CA GLN A 882 13.54 7.19 -10.68
C GLN A 882 15.06 7.46 -10.60
N VAL A 883 15.91 6.43 -10.72
CA VAL A 883 17.39 6.52 -10.67
C VAL A 883 17.95 7.04 -12.00
N CYS A 884 17.32 6.71 -13.13
CA CYS A 884 17.70 7.24 -14.45
C CYS A 884 17.61 8.79 -14.53
N LYS A 885 16.57 9.39 -13.93
CA LYS A 885 16.40 10.87 -13.88
C LYS A 885 17.45 11.56 -13.00
N ARG A 886 17.87 10.92 -11.90
CA ARG A 886 18.94 11.39 -11.02
C ARG A 886 20.30 11.34 -11.72
N PHE A 887 20.55 10.25 -12.46
CA PHE A 887 21.76 10.05 -13.25
C PHE A 887 21.92 11.06 -14.40
N ASP A 888 20.87 11.31 -15.19
CA ASP A 888 20.94 12.30 -16.29
C ASP A 888 21.27 13.70 -15.75
N THR A 889 20.80 13.99 -14.52
CA THR A 889 21.09 15.24 -13.82
C THR A 889 22.55 15.30 -13.34
N GLU A 890 23.04 14.25 -12.69
CA GLU A 890 24.45 14.12 -12.26
C GLU A 890 25.41 14.18 -13.47
N CYS A 891 25.10 13.47 -14.56
CA CYS A 891 25.87 13.50 -15.81
C CYS A 891 25.88 14.90 -16.46
N LYS A 892 24.73 15.58 -16.48
CA LYS A 892 24.62 16.94 -17.04
C LYS A 892 25.39 17.98 -16.21
N VAL A 893 25.41 17.85 -14.88
CA VAL A 893 26.22 18.72 -14.01
C VAL A 893 27.69 18.41 -14.21
N MET A 894 28.10 17.15 -14.05
CA MET A 894 29.50 16.72 -14.11
C MET A 894 30.18 16.94 -15.47
N ARG A 895 29.42 16.94 -16.58
CA ARG A 895 29.95 17.29 -17.90
C ARG A 895 30.35 18.76 -18.03
N ASN A 896 29.71 19.63 -17.24
CA ASN A 896 29.81 21.09 -17.39
C ASN A 896 30.63 21.78 -16.29
N VAL A 897 30.93 21.09 -15.19
CA VAL A 897 31.73 21.64 -14.08
C VAL A 897 33.18 21.19 -14.17
N ARG A 898 34.13 22.12 -14.02
CA ARG A 898 35.57 21.81 -13.89
C ARG A 898 36.18 22.77 -12.88
N HIS A 899 36.45 22.28 -11.68
CA HIS A 899 37.03 23.07 -10.60
C HIS A 899 37.94 22.19 -9.73
N ARG A 900 39.00 22.79 -9.16
CA ARG A 900 40.01 22.05 -8.38
C ARG A 900 39.44 21.39 -7.12
N ASN A 901 38.40 21.97 -6.52
CA ASN A 901 37.72 21.48 -5.32
C ASN A 901 36.44 20.68 -5.65
N LEU A 902 36.28 20.18 -6.87
CA LEU A 902 35.20 19.26 -7.25
C LEU A 902 35.80 17.89 -7.60
N VAL A 903 35.05 16.82 -7.34
CA VAL A 903 35.46 15.48 -7.77
C VAL A 903 35.45 15.42 -9.30
N SER A 904 36.61 15.12 -9.88
CA SER A 904 36.79 15.07 -11.34
C SER A 904 36.30 13.76 -11.93
N VAL A 905 35.52 13.85 -13.02
CA VAL A 905 35.21 12.69 -13.88
C VAL A 905 36.36 12.45 -14.83
N ILE A 906 37.01 11.29 -14.73
CA ILE A 906 38.06 10.86 -15.64
C ILE A 906 37.43 10.42 -16.96
N THR A 907 36.41 9.57 -16.89
CA THR A 907 35.67 9.05 -18.05
C THR A 907 34.36 8.39 -17.58
N THR A 908 33.55 7.92 -18.53
CA THR A 908 32.31 7.19 -18.26
C THR A 908 32.33 5.87 -18.98
N CYS A 909 31.75 4.85 -18.37
CA CYS A 909 31.43 3.60 -19.05
C CYS A 909 29.92 3.48 -19.17
N SER A 910 29.44 3.29 -20.38
CA SER A 910 28.05 2.98 -20.66
C SER A 910 28.03 1.76 -21.57
N SER A 911 27.49 0.66 -21.07
CA SER A 911 27.27 -0.57 -21.82
C SER A 911 25.87 -1.11 -21.49
N ASP A 912 25.49 -2.20 -22.14
CA ASP A 912 24.24 -2.90 -21.85
C ASP A 912 24.18 -3.49 -20.44
N TYR A 913 25.35 -3.69 -19.80
CA TYR A 913 25.53 -4.33 -18.49
C TYR A 913 25.77 -3.34 -17.35
N ILE A 914 26.32 -2.17 -17.65
CA ILE A 914 26.69 -1.20 -16.62
C ILE A 914 26.56 0.23 -17.12
N ARG A 915 26.14 1.12 -16.24
CA ARG A 915 26.43 2.56 -16.36
C ARG A 915 27.30 2.93 -15.17
N ALA A 916 28.46 3.51 -15.42
CA ALA A 916 29.40 3.87 -14.37
C ALA A 916 30.16 5.16 -14.67
N PHE A 917 30.37 5.95 -13.61
CA PHE A 917 31.36 7.03 -13.62
C PHE A 917 32.71 6.48 -13.16
N VAL A 918 33.75 6.80 -13.92
CA VAL A 918 35.13 6.59 -13.49
C VAL A 918 35.65 7.93 -12.98
N LEU A 919 35.71 8.05 -11.67
CA LEU A 919 36.07 9.25 -10.93
C LEU A 919 37.51 9.15 -10.44
N GLN A 920 38.10 10.30 -10.16
CA GLN A 920 39.34 10.35 -9.39
C GLN A 920 39.14 9.69 -8.02
N PHE A 921 40.05 8.79 -7.65
CA PHE A 921 40.03 8.14 -6.35
C PHE A 921 40.55 9.10 -5.27
N MET A 922 39.82 9.23 -4.17
CA MET A 922 40.16 10.08 -3.02
C MET A 922 40.69 9.19 -1.88
N PRO A 923 42.02 9.09 -1.69
CA PRO A 923 42.62 8.09 -0.82
C PRO A 923 42.35 8.32 0.68
N ASN A 924 42.08 9.57 1.09
CA ASN A 924 41.82 9.93 2.48
C ASN A 924 40.33 9.82 2.85
N GLY A 925 39.45 9.37 1.95
CA GLY A 925 38.04 9.13 2.26
C GLY A 925 37.21 10.41 2.45
N SER A 926 36.06 10.30 3.15
CA SER A 926 35.14 11.41 3.38
C SER A 926 35.44 12.18 4.68
N LEU A 927 35.03 13.45 4.75
CA LEU A 927 35.12 14.27 5.95
C LEU A 927 34.36 13.64 7.13
N GLU A 928 33.26 12.93 6.86
CA GLU A 928 32.53 12.18 7.89
C GLU A 928 33.43 11.17 8.63
N ASN A 929 34.29 10.44 7.90
CA ASN A 929 35.22 9.49 8.50
C ASN A 929 36.22 10.18 9.43
N TRP A 930 36.71 11.36 9.04
CA TRP A 930 37.66 12.15 9.82
C TRP A 930 37.03 12.83 11.04
N LEU A 931 35.71 13.02 11.05
CA LEU A 931 35.00 13.52 12.21
C LEU A 931 34.72 12.40 13.21
N TYR A 932 34.31 11.21 12.76
CA TYR A 932 33.70 10.21 13.64
C TYR A 932 34.48 8.91 13.86
N ARG A 933 35.54 8.62 13.11
CA ARG A 933 36.40 7.46 13.41
C ARG A 933 37.41 7.79 14.53
N GLU A 934 37.61 6.85 15.44
CA GLU A 934 38.49 7.02 16.61
C GLU A 934 39.98 7.17 16.26
N ASP A 935 40.40 6.70 15.07
CA ASP A 935 41.79 6.73 14.61
C ASP A 935 42.17 7.97 13.79
N LEU A 936 41.21 8.85 13.47
CA LEU A 936 41.39 10.00 12.57
C LEU A 936 40.92 11.29 13.23
N HIS A 937 41.71 12.35 13.12
CA HIS A 937 41.38 13.65 13.69
C HIS A 937 41.89 14.78 12.80
N LEU A 938 41.13 15.88 12.74
CA LEU A 938 41.53 17.13 12.07
C LEU A 938 41.71 18.23 13.11
N ASN A 939 42.87 18.89 13.07
CA ASN A 939 43.10 20.10 13.86
C ASN A 939 42.31 21.29 13.30
N LEU A 940 42.25 22.39 14.07
CA LEU A 940 41.48 23.57 13.71
C LEU A 940 41.86 24.15 12.33
N HIS A 941 43.15 24.24 12.02
CA HIS A 941 43.62 24.76 10.73
C HIS A 941 43.17 23.88 9.55
N GLN A 942 43.25 22.56 9.70
CA GLN A 942 42.80 21.60 8.70
C GLN A 942 41.29 21.71 8.48
N ARG A 943 40.48 21.87 9.54
CA ARG A 943 39.03 22.06 9.41
C ARG A 943 38.67 23.37 8.72
N VAL A 944 39.37 24.47 9.03
CA VAL A 944 39.23 25.76 8.31
C VAL A 944 39.52 25.58 6.83
N THR A 945 40.61 24.89 6.50
CA THR A 945 41.06 24.67 5.12
C THR A 945 40.08 23.80 4.33
N VAL A 946 39.63 22.68 4.90
CA VAL A 946 38.63 21.80 4.29
C VAL A 946 37.31 22.53 4.04
N MET A 947 36.85 23.33 5.00
CA MET A 947 35.61 24.10 4.83
C MET A 947 35.78 25.23 3.80
N LEU A 948 36.95 25.86 3.72
CA LEU A 948 37.26 26.84 2.69
C LEU A 948 37.26 26.22 1.29
N ASP A 949 37.88 25.05 1.12
CA ASP A 949 37.90 24.29 -0.14
C ASP A 949 36.47 23.91 -0.59
N ALA A 950 35.65 23.40 0.33
CA ALA A 950 34.24 23.13 0.07
C ALA A 950 33.46 24.41 -0.29
N ALA A 951 33.73 25.54 0.38
CA ALA A 951 33.08 26.81 0.06
C ALA A 951 33.45 27.31 -1.36
N MET A 952 34.71 27.16 -1.76
CA MET A 952 35.17 27.54 -3.10
C MET A 952 34.49 26.71 -4.20
N ALA A 953 34.29 25.42 -3.94
CA ALA A 953 33.52 24.55 -4.84
C ALA A 953 32.06 25.01 -4.99
N VAL A 954 31.36 25.28 -3.89
CA VAL A 954 29.96 25.69 -3.94
C VAL A 954 29.81 27.11 -4.53
N GLU A 955 30.75 28.03 -4.25
CA GLU A 955 30.79 29.35 -4.89
C GLU A 955 30.88 29.25 -6.41
N TYR A 956 31.74 28.36 -6.91
CA TYR A 956 31.88 28.06 -8.33
C TYR A 956 30.59 27.47 -8.93
N LEU A 957 29.89 26.57 -8.23
CA LEU A 957 28.62 26.03 -8.71
C LEU A 957 27.53 27.12 -8.81
N HIS A 958 27.50 28.05 -7.86
CA HIS A 958 26.49 29.12 -7.81
C HIS A 958 26.77 30.26 -8.79
N HIS A 959 28.04 30.61 -9.01
CA HIS A 959 28.43 31.83 -9.72
C HIS A 959 29.39 31.64 -10.90
N GLY A 960 29.96 30.44 -11.06
CA GLY A 960 30.92 30.11 -12.13
C GLY A 960 30.27 29.80 -13.48
N HIS A 961 28.94 29.70 -13.53
CA HIS A 961 28.17 29.36 -14.73
C HIS A 961 27.03 30.36 -14.99
N VAL A 962 26.62 30.48 -16.26
CA VAL A 962 25.50 31.34 -16.68
C VAL A 962 24.18 30.94 -15.99
N THR A 963 24.00 29.64 -15.74
CA THR A 963 22.91 29.08 -14.94
C THR A 963 23.47 28.55 -13.61
N PRO A 964 23.01 29.04 -12.45
CA PRO A 964 23.45 28.52 -11.16
C PRO A 964 23.14 27.03 -11.00
N ILE A 965 24.09 26.28 -10.44
CA ILE A 965 23.94 24.86 -10.10
C ILE A 965 23.79 24.76 -8.59
N VAL A 966 22.68 24.22 -8.11
CA VAL A 966 22.40 24.01 -6.68
C VAL A 966 22.64 22.54 -6.34
N HIS A 967 23.49 22.24 -5.37
CA HIS A 967 23.93 20.89 -5.01
C HIS A 967 22.83 20.06 -4.37
N CYS A 968 22.05 20.66 -3.46
CA CYS A 968 20.89 20.08 -2.76
C CYS A 968 21.18 18.96 -1.74
N ASP A 969 22.44 18.56 -1.53
CA ASP A 969 22.82 17.49 -0.58
C ASP A 969 24.22 17.71 0.04
N LEU A 970 24.49 18.92 0.52
CA LEU A 970 25.77 19.21 1.19
C LEU A 970 25.77 18.64 2.61
N LYS A 971 26.71 17.74 2.87
CA LYS A 971 26.95 17.05 4.17
C LYS A 971 28.40 16.51 4.22
N PRO A 972 28.96 16.21 5.40
CA PRO A 972 30.34 15.71 5.50
C PRO A 972 30.63 14.44 4.69
N ALA A 973 29.64 13.56 4.50
CA ALA A 973 29.81 12.35 3.69
C ALA A 973 30.11 12.63 2.20
N ASN A 974 29.69 13.79 1.69
CA ASN A 974 29.86 14.21 0.30
C ASN A 974 31.08 15.13 0.08
N ILE A 975 31.88 15.37 1.13
CA ILE A 975 33.16 16.09 1.07
C ILE A 975 34.28 15.06 1.14
N LEU A 976 34.98 14.85 0.04
CA LEU A 976 36.06 13.86 -0.07
C LEU A 976 37.43 14.53 0.00
N LEU A 977 38.42 13.85 0.57
CA LEU A 977 39.78 14.37 0.75
C LEU A 977 40.78 13.64 -0.16
N ASP A 978 41.53 14.42 -0.93
CA ASP A 978 42.61 13.91 -1.79
C ASP A 978 43.89 13.59 -1.01
N GLU A 979 44.97 13.21 -1.70
CA GLU A 979 46.26 12.85 -1.09
C GLU A 979 46.91 13.99 -0.30
N ASP A 980 46.62 15.24 -0.64
CA ASP A 980 47.16 16.46 -0.03
C ASP A 980 46.21 17.06 1.04
N MET A 981 45.15 16.32 1.42
CA MET A 981 44.08 16.77 2.34
C MET A 981 43.26 17.96 1.80
N VAL A 982 43.27 18.17 0.49
CA VAL A 982 42.41 19.16 -0.18
C VAL A 982 41.00 18.60 -0.28
N ALA A 983 39.99 19.44 -0.01
CA ALA A 983 38.60 19.00 -0.05
C ALA A 983 37.98 19.11 -1.44
N HIS A 984 37.26 18.05 -1.82
CA HIS A 984 36.52 17.92 -3.07
C HIS A 984 35.05 17.62 -2.80
N VAL A 985 34.15 18.46 -3.31
CA VAL A 985 32.70 18.23 -3.24
C VAL A 985 32.29 17.22 -4.32
N GLY A 986 31.54 16.20 -3.93
CA GLY A 986 31.04 15.14 -4.81
C GLY A 986 29.56 14.79 -4.58
N ASP A 987 29.06 13.83 -5.37
CA ASP A 987 27.68 13.31 -5.38
C ASP A 987 26.59 14.33 -5.80
N PHE A 988 26.39 14.45 -7.12
CA PHE A 988 25.43 15.41 -7.71
C PHE A 988 24.07 14.78 -8.06
N GLY A 989 23.74 13.62 -7.47
CA GLY A 989 22.57 12.81 -7.83
C GLY A 989 21.22 13.51 -7.72
N ILE A 990 21.10 14.54 -6.87
CA ILE A 990 19.87 15.33 -6.70
C ILE A 990 20.04 16.83 -6.98
N SER A 991 21.19 17.23 -7.54
CA SER A 991 21.49 18.64 -7.86
C SER A 991 20.53 19.22 -8.89
N LYS A 992 20.42 20.55 -8.98
CA LYS A 992 19.51 21.24 -9.90
C LYS A 992 20.23 22.36 -10.65
N ILE A 993 20.01 22.45 -11.96
CA ILE A 993 20.45 23.59 -12.78
C ILE A 993 19.28 24.57 -12.88
N LEU A 994 19.42 25.77 -12.32
CA LEU A 994 18.36 26.79 -12.33
C LEU A 994 18.27 27.49 -13.70
N ALA A 995 17.05 27.73 -14.17
CA ALA A 995 16.82 28.47 -15.42
C ALA A 995 17.21 29.95 -15.28
N ILE A 996 17.70 30.59 -16.35
CA ILE A 996 18.22 31.97 -16.37
C ILE A 996 17.23 33.01 -15.79
N SER A 997 15.91 32.72 -15.81
CA SER A 997 14.85 33.61 -15.32
C SER A 997 14.29 33.24 -13.94
N LYS A 998 14.83 32.23 -13.24
CA LYS A 998 14.29 31.73 -11.96
C LYS A 998 15.38 31.70 -10.89
N SER A 999 15.11 32.31 -9.74
CA SER A 999 15.97 32.26 -8.54
C SER A 999 15.77 31.00 -7.69
N MET A 1000 14.70 30.22 -7.95
CA MET A 1000 14.32 29.04 -7.18
C MET A 1000 13.66 27.98 -8.08
N ALA A 1001 13.71 26.71 -7.65
CA ALA A 1001 13.06 25.57 -8.32
C ALA A 1001 12.25 24.74 -7.31
N TYR A 1002 11.22 24.04 -7.77
CA TYR A 1002 10.43 23.11 -6.93
C TYR A 1002 10.86 21.67 -7.17
N THR A 1003 10.93 20.86 -6.12
CA THR A 1003 11.25 19.43 -6.18
C THR A 1003 10.46 18.65 -5.14
N GLU A 1004 10.11 17.40 -5.48
CA GLU A 1004 9.53 16.42 -4.55
C GLU A 1004 10.60 15.50 -3.95
N THR A 1005 11.85 15.58 -4.43
CA THR A 1005 12.99 14.84 -3.87
C THR A 1005 13.57 15.60 -2.69
N LEU A 1006 13.52 15.03 -1.49
CA LEU A 1006 14.11 15.62 -0.28
C LEU A 1006 15.62 15.32 -0.22
N GLY A 1007 16.41 16.31 0.21
CA GLY A 1007 17.82 16.14 0.59
C GLY A 1007 17.98 15.46 1.95
N THR A 1008 19.22 15.31 2.42
CA THR A 1008 19.49 14.65 3.71
C THR A 1008 18.88 15.42 4.90
N LEU A 1009 17.90 14.81 5.55
CA LEU A 1009 17.24 15.36 6.73
C LEU A 1009 18.26 15.75 7.82
N GLY A 1010 18.11 16.96 8.37
CA GLY A 1010 19.05 17.58 9.31
C GLY A 1010 19.91 18.68 8.68
N TYR A 1011 20.18 18.60 7.38
CA TYR A 1011 20.97 19.61 6.62
C TYR A 1011 20.10 20.47 5.69
N ILE A 1012 18.87 20.04 5.41
CA ILE A 1012 17.94 20.75 4.54
C ILE A 1012 17.52 22.10 5.12
N SER A 1013 17.40 23.11 4.26
CA SER A 1013 16.86 24.41 4.66
C SER A 1013 15.36 24.32 4.96
N PRO A 1014 14.80 25.20 5.81
CA PRO A 1014 13.38 25.18 6.17
C PRO A 1014 12.44 25.20 4.97
N GLU A 1015 12.71 26.03 3.97
CA GLU A 1015 11.90 26.16 2.75
C GLU A 1015 12.03 24.94 1.82
N TYR A 1016 13.19 24.27 1.82
CA TYR A 1016 13.36 23.04 1.07
C TYR A 1016 12.61 21.87 1.74
N GLY A 1017 12.68 21.76 3.06
CA GLY A 1017 12.02 20.69 3.82
C GLY A 1017 10.49 20.82 3.93
N SER A 1018 9.95 22.04 3.93
CA SER A 1018 8.51 22.28 4.11
C SER A 1018 7.75 22.51 2.80
N GLU A 1019 8.36 23.19 1.84
CA GLU A 1019 7.70 23.62 0.59
C GLU A 1019 8.34 23.02 -0.67
N GLY A 1020 9.41 22.24 -0.54
CA GLY A 1020 10.13 21.65 -1.67
C GLY A 1020 10.91 22.68 -2.51
N ILE A 1021 11.20 23.86 -1.95
CA ILE A 1021 11.85 24.97 -2.66
C ILE A 1021 13.37 24.82 -2.59
N VAL A 1022 14.01 24.73 -3.76
CA VAL A 1022 15.45 24.60 -3.93
C VAL A 1022 16.02 25.92 -4.46
N SER A 1023 17.08 26.40 -3.82
CA SER A 1023 17.75 27.67 -4.17
C SER A 1023 19.22 27.63 -3.79
N ALA A 1024 20.03 28.54 -4.38
CA ALA A 1024 21.43 28.72 -3.96
C ALA A 1024 21.55 29.06 -2.47
N SER A 1025 20.60 29.82 -1.91
CA SER A 1025 20.48 30.09 -0.47
C SER A 1025 20.16 28.85 0.38
N GLY A 1026 19.58 27.81 -0.23
CA GLY A 1026 19.38 26.50 0.42
C GLY A 1026 20.71 25.78 0.64
N ASP A 1027 21.59 25.75 -0.37
CA ASP A 1027 22.95 25.20 -0.23
C ASP A 1027 23.78 25.97 0.81
N VAL A 1028 23.63 27.31 0.88
CA VAL A 1028 24.28 28.12 1.91
C VAL A 1028 23.87 27.66 3.32
N TYR A 1029 22.57 27.38 3.52
CA TYR A 1029 22.08 26.86 4.79
C TYR A 1029 22.70 25.50 5.12
N SER A 1030 22.67 24.54 4.18
CA SER A 1030 23.28 23.23 4.38
C SER A 1030 24.78 23.31 4.67
N TYR A 1031 25.50 24.20 3.98
CA TYR A 1031 26.90 24.49 4.26
C TYR A 1031 27.12 25.02 5.68
N GLY A 1032 26.24 25.91 6.16
CA GLY A 1032 26.31 26.43 7.53
C GLY A 1032 26.05 25.38 8.61
N ILE A 1033 25.13 24.44 8.39
CA ILE A 1033 24.93 23.29 9.28
C ILE A 1033 26.16 22.38 9.29
N MET A 1034 26.74 22.10 8.12
CA MET A 1034 27.99 21.32 8.01
C MET A 1034 29.16 22.02 8.72
N LEU A 1035 29.25 23.35 8.63
CA LEU A 1035 30.27 24.14 9.35
C LEU A 1035 30.12 24.04 10.87
N MET A 1036 28.88 24.03 11.38
CA MET A 1036 28.60 23.80 12.80
C MET A 1036 29.04 22.40 13.24
N GLU A 1037 28.63 21.37 12.50
CA GLU A 1037 29.01 19.98 12.79
C GLU A 1037 30.53 19.77 12.78
N VAL A 1038 31.24 20.36 11.82
CA VAL A 1038 32.70 20.27 11.72
C VAL A 1038 33.40 20.92 12.93
N LEU A 1039 32.82 21.93 13.56
CA LEU A 1039 33.39 22.57 14.75
C LEU A 1039 33.04 21.83 16.05
N THR A 1040 31.86 21.20 16.13
CA THR A 1040 31.35 20.60 17.36
C THR A 1040 31.51 19.08 17.42
N LYS A 1041 31.76 18.42 16.28
CA LYS A 1041 31.72 16.95 16.12
C LYS A 1041 30.38 16.36 16.60
N ARG A 1042 29.28 17.11 16.43
CA ARG A 1042 27.91 16.69 16.75
C ARG A 1042 27.05 16.61 15.50
N ARG A 1043 26.41 15.46 15.26
CA ARG A 1043 25.53 15.29 14.11
C ARG A 1043 24.26 16.12 14.32
N PRO A 1044 23.64 16.65 13.25
CA PRO A 1044 22.36 17.35 13.37
C PRO A 1044 21.19 16.53 13.93
N ARG A 1045 21.37 15.22 14.09
CA ARG A 1045 20.40 14.24 14.58
C ARG A 1045 20.89 13.43 15.78
N ASP A 1046 21.92 13.90 16.48
CA ASP A 1046 22.37 13.25 17.71
C ASP A 1046 21.21 13.16 18.71
N GLU A 1047 21.08 11.99 19.37
CA GLU A 1047 19.97 11.70 20.28
C GLU A 1047 19.86 12.73 21.41
N ASP A 1048 20.99 13.20 21.93
CA ASP A 1048 21.05 14.23 22.98
C ASP A 1048 20.42 15.56 22.53
N ILE A 1049 20.57 15.94 21.26
CA ILE A 1049 20.01 17.18 20.68
C ILE A 1049 18.51 16.99 20.37
N CYS A 1050 18.15 15.82 19.87
CA CYS A 1050 16.76 15.49 19.50
C CYS A 1050 15.85 15.28 20.72
N ASN A 1051 16.39 14.74 21.82
CA ASN A 1051 15.66 14.53 23.08
C ASN A 1051 15.16 15.84 23.72
N GLU A 1052 15.79 16.97 23.39
CA GLU A 1052 15.39 18.31 23.85
C GLU A 1052 14.43 19.04 22.88
N ASN A 1053 13.99 18.38 21.78
CA ASN A 1053 13.24 18.99 20.67
C ASN A 1053 13.95 20.18 20.00
N LEU A 1054 15.28 20.21 20.01
CA LEU A 1054 16.09 21.24 19.38
C LEU A 1054 16.66 20.74 18.04
N ASP A 1055 16.91 21.67 17.12
CA ASP A 1055 17.79 21.43 15.97
C ASP A 1055 19.21 21.90 16.33
N LEU A 1056 20.25 21.40 15.62
CA LEU A 1056 21.66 21.71 15.92
C LEU A 1056 21.93 23.20 16.05
N ARG A 1057 21.28 24.02 15.20
CA ARG A 1057 21.39 25.47 15.26
C ARG A 1057 20.80 26.02 16.56
N LYS A 1058 19.59 25.62 16.94
CA LYS A 1058 18.97 26.04 18.22
C LYS A 1058 19.79 25.60 19.42
N TRP A 1059 20.32 24.38 19.40
CA TRP A 1059 21.17 23.86 20.46
C TRP A 1059 22.46 24.70 20.62
N ILE A 1060 23.14 25.01 19.52
CA ILE A 1060 24.31 25.90 19.53
C ILE A 1060 23.93 27.31 20.01
N THR A 1061 22.84 27.89 19.48
CA THR A 1061 22.41 29.26 19.82
C THR A 1061 22.01 29.39 21.29
N GLN A 1062 21.42 28.35 21.89
CA GLN A 1062 21.08 28.34 23.33
C GLN A 1062 22.31 28.13 24.20
N SER A 1063 23.25 27.30 23.76
CA SER A 1063 24.53 27.06 24.44
C SER A 1063 25.48 28.26 24.37
N PHE A 1064 25.30 29.16 23.39
CA PHE A 1064 26.02 30.44 23.26
C PHE A 1064 25.82 31.41 24.43
N SER A 1065 24.89 31.13 25.34
CA SER A 1065 24.73 31.89 26.60
C SER A 1065 25.80 31.57 27.66
N GLY A 1066 26.58 30.49 27.47
CA GLY A 1066 27.77 30.09 28.26
C GLY A 1066 29.11 30.42 27.58
N SER A 1067 30.13 29.56 27.71
CA SER A 1067 31.39 29.68 26.96
C SER A 1067 31.30 28.93 25.64
N MET A 1068 31.64 29.58 24.53
CA MET A 1068 31.61 28.96 23.19
C MET A 1068 32.53 27.73 23.09
N MET A 1069 33.55 27.64 23.94
CA MET A 1069 34.47 26.51 23.99
C MET A 1069 33.83 25.24 24.57
N ASP A 1070 32.69 25.34 25.25
CA ASP A 1070 32.02 24.20 25.90
C ASP A 1070 31.33 23.26 24.89
N VAL A 1071 31.05 23.74 23.68
CA VAL A 1071 30.35 22.99 22.62
C VAL A 1071 31.26 22.56 21.47
N VAL A 1072 32.54 22.95 21.53
CA VAL A 1072 33.52 22.77 20.46
C VAL A 1072 34.28 21.46 20.66
N ASP A 1073 34.64 20.78 19.57
CA ASP A 1073 35.32 19.49 19.62
C ASP A 1073 36.68 19.60 20.33
N ALA A 1074 36.88 18.77 21.36
CA ALA A 1074 38.11 18.72 22.15
C ALA A 1074 39.35 18.37 21.31
N ASN A 1075 39.17 17.70 20.16
CA ASN A 1075 40.27 17.28 19.26
C ASN A 1075 40.69 18.35 18.25
N LEU A 1076 40.17 19.59 18.35
CA LEU A 1076 40.60 20.70 17.49
C LEU A 1076 42.03 21.18 17.77
N PHE A 1077 42.56 20.84 18.94
CA PHE A 1077 43.91 21.17 19.38
C PHE A 1077 44.71 19.88 19.52
N SER A 1078 45.96 19.87 19.05
CA SER A 1078 46.86 18.74 19.31
C SER A 1078 47.28 18.73 20.79
N GLU A 1079 47.70 17.57 21.34
CA GLU A 1079 48.12 17.44 22.74
C GLU A 1079 49.29 18.39 23.13
N GLU A 1080 49.98 18.97 22.14
CA GLU A 1080 51.10 19.90 22.28
C GLU A 1080 50.72 21.39 22.06
N GLU A 1081 49.51 21.70 21.58
CA GLU A 1081 49.06 23.08 21.29
C GLU A 1081 48.21 23.68 22.43
N GLN A 1082 48.68 24.77 23.04
CA GLN A 1082 47.86 25.57 23.97
C GLN A 1082 46.80 26.36 23.20
N ILE A 1083 45.57 26.41 23.73
CA ILE A 1083 44.49 27.29 23.23
C ILE A 1083 45.00 28.74 23.27
N THR A 1084 45.22 29.33 22.10
CA THR A 1084 45.64 30.72 21.97
C THR A 1084 44.43 31.62 21.73
N SER A 1085 44.56 32.92 22.04
CA SER A 1085 43.53 33.92 21.69
C SER A 1085 43.25 33.97 20.18
N LYS A 1086 44.23 33.62 19.33
CA LYS A 1086 44.03 33.50 17.88
C LYS A 1086 43.09 32.34 17.53
N SER A 1087 43.21 31.21 18.21
CA SER A 1087 42.34 30.04 17.99
C SER A 1087 40.91 30.29 18.43
N GLU A 1088 40.69 30.92 19.58
CA GLU A 1088 39.35 31.30 20.06
C GLU A 1088 38.67 32.29 19.10
N MET A 1089 39.42 33.30 18.62
CA MET A 1089 38.92 34.25 17.62
C MET A 1089 38.57 33.58 16.29
N CYS A 1090 39.34 32.55 15.89
CA CYS A 1090 39.09 31.77 14.68
C CYS A 1090 37.77 31.00 14.78
N ILE A 1091 37.60 30.20 15.84
CA ILE A 1091 36.38 29.41 16.08
C ILE A 1091 35.17 30.36 16.18
N ALA A 1092 35.29 31.48 16.90
CA ALA A 1092 34.20 32.46 17.03
C ALA A 1092 33.78 33.05 15.67
N SER A 1093 34.76 33.39 14.83
CA SER A 1093 34.50 33.93 13.50
C SER A 1093 33.87 32.89 12.55
N MET A 1094 34.23 31.60 12.67
CA MET A 1094 33.61 30.52 11.90
C MET A 1094 32.19 30.22 12.37
N MET A 1095 31.94 30.27 13.68
CA MET A 1095 30.61 30.04 14.24
C MET A 1095 29.63 31.17 13.91
N GLU A 1096 30.10 32.43 13.95
CA GLU A 1096 29.33 33.59 13.48
C GLU A 1096 28.98 33.44 11.99
N LEU A 1097 29.95 33.00 11.18
CA LEU A 1097 29.74 32.73 9.75
C LEU A 1097 28.68 31.63 9.55
N ALA A 1098 28.72 30.55 10.34
CA ALA A 1098 27.75 29.47 10.25
C ALA A 1098 26.33 29.93 10.61
N LEU A 1099 26.19 30.80 11.62
CA LEU A 1099 24.91 31.40 12.00
C LEU A 1099 24.36 32.34 10.92
N ASP A 1100 25.22 33.11 10.25
CA ASP A 1100 24.85 33.95 9.11
C ASP A 1100 24.40 33.12 7.88
N CYS A 1101 24.98 31.95 7.68
CA CYS A 1101 24.57 31.00 6.64
C CYS A 1101 23.21 30.34 6.93
N THR A 1102 22.86 30.16 8.21
CA THR A 1102 21.70 29.38 8.66
C THR A 1102 20.52 30.22 9.14
N LYS A 1103 20.41 31.48 8.70
CA LYS A 1103 19.24 32.32 8.99
C LYS A 1103 17.96 31.71 8.41
N GLU A 1104 16.84 31.92 9.08
CA GLU A 1104 15.55 31.31 8.71
C GLU A 1104 15.12 31.68 7.29
N THR A 1105 15.16 32.97 6.92
CA THR A 1105 14.70 33.41 5.60
C THR A 1105 15.82 33.38 4.55
N PRO A 1106 15.57 32.86 3.33
CA PRO A 1106 16.58 32.75 2.27
C PRO A 1106 17.27 34.07 1.91
N GLU A 1107 16.53 35.19 1.88
CA GLU A 1107 17.03 36.51 1.48
C GLU A 1107 17.97 37.14 2.52
N SER A 1108 17.92 36.66 3.77
CA SER A 1108 18.75 37.15 4.86
C SER A 1108 20.09 36.41 4.99
N ARG A 1109 20.22 35.28 4.29
CA ARG A 1109 21.45 34.47 4.27
C ARG A 1109 22.50 35.14 3.39
N ILE A 1110 23.75 35.03 3.81
CA ILE A 1110 24.89 35.51 3.01
C ILE A 1110 25.07 34.67 1.74
N THR A 1111 25.80 35.19 0.75
CA THR A 1111 26.10 34.44 -0.48
C THR A 1111 27.40 33.64 -0.31
N MET A 1112 27.57 32.56 -1.09
CA MET A 1112 28.83 31.80 -1.07
C MET A 1112 30.07 32.62 -1.42
N LYS A 1113 29.92 33.71 -2.21
CA LYS A 1113 31.01 34.68 -2.45
C LYS A 1113 31.48 35.35 -1.17
N GLU A 1114 30.54 35.76 -0.30
CA GLU A 1114 30.88 36.37 0.98
C GLU A 1114 31.39 35.31 1.98
N VAL A 1115 30.86 34.08 1.94
CA VAL A 1115 31.37 32.95 2.74
C VAL A 1115 32.85 32.69 2.45
N VAL A 1116 33.21 32.52 1.17
CA VAL A 1116 34.61 32.30 0.75
C VAL A 1116 35.50 33.47 1.16
N LYS A 1117 35.02 34.71 1.03
CA LYS A 1117 35.78 35.91 1.42
C LYS A 1117 36.00 35.98 2.94
N ARG A 1118 35.00 35.65 3.75
CA ARG A 1118 35.13 35.61 5.23
C ARG A 1118 36.05 34.48 5.67
N LEU A 1119 35.93 33.27 5.09
CA LEU A 1119 36.83 32.15 5.41
C LEU A 1119 38.28 32.42 5.02
N ASN A 1120 38.54 33.04 3.85
CA ASN A 1120 39.90 33.46 3.49
C ASN A 1120 40.48 34.47 4.50
N LYS A 1121 39.66 35.41 4.98
CA LYS A 1121 40.09 36.36 6.02
C LYS A 1121 40.36 35.68 7.35
N ILE A 1122 39.56 34.68 7.73
CA ILE A 1122 39.76 33.87 8.93
C ILE A 1122 41.06 33.07 8.81
N ASN A 1123 41.26 32.39 7.68
CA ASN A 1123 42.45 31.56 7.42
C ASN A 1123 43.75 32.39 7.40
N ASN A 1124 43.75 33.54 6.71
CA ASN A 1124 44.93 34.42 6.65
C ASN A 1124 45.28 35.00 8.03
N LYS A 1125 44.28 35.41 8.81
CA LYS A 1125 44.51 35.90 10.19
C LYS A 1125 45.03 34.82 11.13
N PHE A 1126 44.66 33.57 10.89
CA PHE A 1126 45.17 32.43 11.64
C PHE A 1126 46.63 32.11 11.28
N LEU A 1127 47.02 32.34 10.01
CA LEU A 1127 48.37 32.11 9.48
C LEU A 1127 49.36 33.28 9.65
N GLU A 1128 48.89 34.51 9.84
CA GLU A 1128 49.75 35.68 10.13
C GLU A 1128 50.42 35.50 11.52
N THR A 1129 51.75 35.34 11.50
CA THR A 1129 52.62 35.20 12.68
C THR A 1129 52.64 36.46 13.53
#